data_AF-A0A0D2D0E1-F1
#
_entry.id   AF-A0A0D2D0E1-F1
#
_cell.length_a   1.000
_cell.length_b   1.000
_cell.length_c   1.000
_cell.angle_alpha   90.00
_cell.angle_beta   90.00
_cell.angle_gamma   90.00
#
_symmetry.space_group_name_H-M   'P 1'
#
loop_
_entity.id
_entity.type
_entity.pdbx_description
1 polymer ?
#
loop_
_entity_poly.entity_id
_entity_poly.type
_entity_poly.pdbx_seq_one_letter_code
_entity_poly.pdbx_strand_id
1 'polypeptide(L)'
;MNEISTDQLSGDAIMYMIHHIFLPSQLPQEDDTSSQYETFMVDITIKALRKFKSCHAEHDTGAIDSVINMVNSLKAISDTFDTVGTVNEKKLFSALGDLARKGGIVLLHIRAQNAGVMISEEKGSIHIEVFELSPLNRAVLTTKGRLRRSFPGCARALSIDVFGRHDFQATVAQTLSKMSHQPAVGTKPQVKKAGSKHDENRDSTHPKMVTELFVGFLSAIGEAVKVTPLFKNTREEVMWSDALLPWRRSPLWMLLRVSMQLVFSRWQDMHELPAEYYKTFMVFLMGEVLQLSLGHNIPSDLLYAMNAKLGRRLLKLDPSVPRAGLPVVHGVMHRAAGLIRTRWKEIQNQASPFHDLSTLESLDFDHDAVAGLDSLAELVDSPSSGAPGTAAACFRPTSLLIKFPPEVLPACPRPSGEYAWYELKAFEAWVASGLSRWGKSHEGDDSTCAKISALIVTYYQTASPLYAGDPESLSVLLLTVIELWIVCDRSALHLCGLLKDYDPGIPHDMLQSLVLPSKSQMERLLRAEDYLRDRRTRAVHACPSVFRHYGRATCFGVRYFDVSAEHQRLRQDIERHAAQTKLEKVNELRRKKDEYNALMKLHDQASCQFIDVIVDHEYDVRERQHSRACRKCDYRSRAASIAIHVHEWPLPNNSLEAKSTVFELKLPPFFAQWRDTAFFLLTEVFNAESQVTHRPRANHPLQSYQGLSSYFTAAFSGQRLVLLSEVKPHGVTHRRARPIGVTDEIDICVNNGLSYRYYDDARGHFVDDLQVGRICQSILLRTATRRLARLPE
;
A
#
# COMPACT_ATOMS: atom_id res chain seq x y z
N MET A 1 -29.46 -41.62 1.29
CA MET A 1 -29.30 -40.49 2.22
C MET A 1 -27.92 -40.65 2.83
N ASN A 2 -26.95 -39.83 2.42
CA ASN A 2 -25.72 -39.63 3.19
C ASN A 2 -25.76 -38.18 3.66
N GLU A 3 -26.02 -38.00 4.95
CA GLU A 3 -25.90 -36.71 5.60
C GLU A 3 -24.44 -36.25 5.48
N ILE A 4 -24.24 -35.12 4.81
CA ILE A 4 -22.99 -34.38 4.90
C ILE A 4 -22.83 -34.05 6.37
N SER A 5 -21.88 -34.72 7.04
CA SER A 5 -21.45 -34.39 8.40
C SER A 5 -21.29 -32.88 8.51
N THR A 6 -22.11 -32.28 9.37
CA THR A 6 -22.16 -30.85 9.65
C THR A 6 -20.95 -30.36 10.46
N ASP A 7 -20.00 -31.24 10.81
CA ASP A 7 -18.99 -30.98 11.85
C ASP A 7 -17.63 -30.47 11.36
N GLN A 8 -17.46 -30.11 10.08
CA GLN A 8 -16.20 -29.48 9.59
C GLN A 8 -16.43 -28.30 8.66
N LEU A 9 -17.43 -27.47 8.94
CA LEU A 9 -17.61 -26.20 8.22
C LEU A 9 -16.79 -25.09 8.87
N SER A 10 -15.69 -24.69 8.24
CA SER A 10 -14.92 -23.51 8.69
C SER A 10 -15.81 -22.26 8.58
N GLY A 11 -15.87 -21.44 9.63
CA GLY A 11 -16.64 -20.18 9.62
C GLY A 11 -16.30 -19.26 8.43
N ASP A 12 -15.05 -19.34 7.95
CA ASP A 12 -14.56 -18.58 6.79
C ASP A 12 -15.29 -18.93 5.48
N ALA A 13 -15.64 -20.20 5.26
CA ALA A 13 -16.39 -20.62 4.08
C ALA A 13 -17.81 -20.04 4.06
N ILE A 14 -18.42 -19.87 5.24
CA ILE A 14 -19.72 -19.21 5.38
C ILE A 14 -19.57 -17.70 5.17
N MET A 15 -18.52 -17.08 5.71
CA MET A 15 -18.22 -15.68 5.46
C MET A 15 -18.02 -15.38 3.96
N TYR A 16 -17.29 -16.24 3.24
CA TYR A 16 -17.16 -16.17 1.78
C TYR A 16 -18.52 -16.17 1.07
N MET A 17 -19.44 -17.06 1.48
CA MET A 17 -20.81 -17.08 0.96
C MET A 17 -21.58 -15.78 1.27
N ILE A 18 -21.44 -15.25 2.49
CA ILE A 18 -22.04 -13.96 2.89
C ILE A 18 -21.51 -12.84 1.99
N HIS A 19 -20.20 -12.71 1.81
CA HIS A 19 -19.59 -11.67 0.97
C HIS A 19 -20.07 -11.72 -0.48
N HIS A 20 -20.12 -12.90 -1.10
CA HIS A 20 -20.43 -13.00 -2.52
C HIS A 20 -21.93 -13.09 -2.84
N ILE A 21 -22.74 -13.76 -2.00
CA ILE A 21 -24.20 -13.91 -2.21
C ILE A 21 -24.96 -12.72 -1.63
N PHE A 22 -24.69 -12.37 -0.37
CA PHE A 22 -25.38 -11.30 0.34
C PHE A 22 -24.78 -9.93 0.10
N LEU A 23 -23.49 -9.82 -0.19
CA LEU A 23 -22.83 -8.56 -0.49
C LEU A 23 -23.19 -7.47 0.56
N PRO A 24 -22.80 -7.67 1.83
CA PRO A 24 -23.05 -6.71 2.92
C PRO A 24 -22.33 -5.38 2.68
N SER A 25 -22.54 -4.40 3.56
CA SER A 25 -21.92 -3.06 3.47
C SER A 25 -20.41 -3.11 3.67
N GLN A 26 -19.94 -3.92 4.63
CA GLN A 26 -18.53 -4.16 4.85
C GLN A 26 -18.10 -5.40 4.07
N LEU A 27 -17.18 -5.21 3.13
CA LEU A 27 -16.60 -6.26 2.30
C LEU A 27 -15.10 -6.40 2.61
N PRO A 28 -14.50 -7.57 2.34
CA PRO A 28 -13.06 -7.75 2.49
C PRO A 28 -12.30 -6.69 1.68
N GLN A 29 -11.13 -6.33 2.16
CA GLN A 29 -10.25 -5.34 1.50
C GLN A 29 -9.13 -6.00 0.67
N GLU A 30 -9.14 -7.33 0.59
CA GLU A 30 -8.18 -8.17 -0.11
C GLU A 30 -8.87 -9.39 -0.75
N ASP A 31 -8.22 -9.99 -1.75
CA ASP A 31 -8.73 -11.18 -2.44
C ASP A 31 -8.95 -12.36 -1.47
N ASP A 32 -10.19 -12.85 -1.41
CA ASP A 32 -10.61 -14.00 -0.59
C ASP A 32 -10.88 -15.26 -1.45
N THR A 33 -10.41 -15.27 -2.70
CA THR A 33 -10.62 -16.37 -3.63
C THR A 33 -9.99 -17.66 -3.11
N SER A 34 -10.82 -18.70 -2.92
CA SER A 34 -10.39 -20.03 -2.48
C SER A 34 -11.12 -21.11 -3.26
N SER A 35 -10.37 -22.09 -3.77
CA SER A 35 -10.95 -23.26 -4.46
C SER A 35 -11.86 -24.08 -3.53
N GLN A 36 -11.51 -24.16 -2.25
CA GLN A 36 -12.31 -24.86 -1.24
C GLN A 36 -13.64 -24.14 -1.01
N TYR A 37 -13.62 -22.80 -0.86
CA TYR A 37 -14.85 -22.03 -0.61
C TYR A 37 -15.75 -21.95 -1.85
N GLU A 38 -15.16 -21.95 -3.05
CA GLU A 38 -15.90 -22.08 -4.30
C GLU A 38 -16.55 -23.45 -4.48
N THR A 39 -15.84 -24.54 -4.17
CA THR A 39 -16.41 -25.89 -4.18
C THR A 39 -17.58 -25.97 -3.19
N PHE A 40 -17.39 -25.39 -2.00
CA PHE A 40 -18.44 -25.29 -1.00
C PHE A 40 -19.66 -24.50 -1.52
N MET A 41 -19.46 -23.40 -2.25
CA MET A 41 -20.55 -22.64 -2.87
C MET A 41 -21.36 -23.48 -3.87
N VAL A 42 -20.68 -24.28 -4.69
CA VAL A 42 -21.33 -25.21 -5.64
C VAL A 42 -22.12 -26.27 -4.88
N ASP A 43 -21.55 -26.85 -3.83
CA ASP A 43 -22.19 -27.90 -3.02
C ASP A 43 -23.43 -27.41 -2.29
N ILE A 44 -23.37 -26.21 -1.69
CA ILE A 44 -24.54 -25.59 -1.08
C ILE A 44 -25.61 -25.28 -2.13
N THR A 45 -25.21 -24.86 -3.34
CA THR A 45 -26.16 -24.63 -4.44
C THR A 45 -26.88 -25.93 -4.83
N ILE A 46 -26.15 -27.05 -5.00
CA ILE A 46 -26.73 -28.36 -5.31
C ILE A 46 -27.64 -28.84 -4.16
N LYS A 47 -27.18 -28.71 -2.91
CA LYS A 47 -27.96 -29.08 -1.71
C LYS A 47 -29.26 -28.29 -1.64
N ALA A 48 -29.20 -26.98 -1.86
CA ALA A 48 -30.37 -26.10 -1.89
C ALA A 48 -31.33 -26.47 -3.02
N LEU A 49 -30.83 -26.78 -4.22
CA LEU A 49 -31.67 -27.22 -5.35
C LEU A 49 -32.40 -28.53 -5.05
N ARG A 50 -31.72 -29.52 -4.45
CA ARG A 50 -32.33 -30.80 -4.06
C ARG A 50 -33.42 -30.62 -3.00
N LYS A 51 -33.16 -29.79 -1.98
CA LYS A 51 -34.18 -29.43 -0.99
C LYS A 51 -35.34 -28.67 -1.64
N PHE A 52 -35.06 -27.71 -2.51
CA PHE A 52 -36.07 -26.97 -3.24
C PHE A 52 -36.94 -27.92 -4.08
N LYS A 53 -36.35 -28.91 -4.76
CA LYS A 53 -37.07 -29.99 -5.47
C LYS A 53 -38.03 -30.75 -4.55
N SER A 54 -37.56 -31.16 -3.36
CA SER A 54 -38.41 -31.89 -2.40
C SER A 54 -39.65 -31.09 -1.95
N CYS A 55 -39.60 -29.76 -1.97
CA CYS A 55 -40.76 -28.92 -1.70
C CYS A 55 -41.78 -28.88 -2.86
N HIS A 56 -41.43 -29.37 -4.05
CA HIS A 56 -42.25 -29.34 -5.28
C HIS A 56 -42.70 -30.75 -5.71
N ALA A 57 -42.77 -31.72 -4.78
CA ALA A 57 -43.03 -33.13 -5.08
C ALA A 57 -44.33 -33.41 -5.87
N GLU A 58 -45.27 -32.47 -5.92
CA GLU A 58 -46.55 -32.57 -6.63
C GLU A 58 -46.57 -31.89 -8.03
N HIS A 59 -45.45 -31.31 -8.48
CA HIS A 59 -45.37 -30.56 -9.75
C HIS A 59 -44.27 -31.10 -10.68
N ASP A 60 -44.33 -30.73 -11.97
CA ASP A 60 -43.23 -30.98 -12.91
C ASP A 60 -41.95 -30.28 -12.41
N THR A 61 -40.94 -31.09 -12.10
CA THR A 61 -39.64 -30.64 -11.56
C THR A 61 -38.54 -30.63 -12.62
N GLY A 62 -38.88 -30.78 -13.91
CA GLY A 62 -37.93 -30.88 -15.03
C GLY A 62 -36.94 -29.71 -15.12
N ALA A 63 -37.38 -28.46 -14.86
CA ALA A 63 -36.45 -27.32 -14.78
C ALA A 63 -35.43 -27.48 -13.66
N ILE A 64 -35.89 -27.88 -12.47
CA ILE A 64 -35.02 -28.03 -11.30
C ILE A 64 -34.00 -29.14 -11.56
N ASP A 65 -34.43 -30.24 -12.16
CA ASP A 65 -33.54 -31.34 -12.57
C ASP A 65 -32.52 -30.92 -13.61
N SER A 66 -32.93 -30.15 -14.62
CA SER A 66 -32.03 -29.58 -15.63
C SER A 66 -30.95 -28.71 -14.99
N VAL A 67 -31.32 -27.86 -14.02
CA VAL A 67 -30.38 -27.02 -13.28
C VAL A 67 -29.47 -27.86 -12.37
N ILE A 68 -30.00 -28.86 -11.67
CA ILE A 68 -29.20 -29.78 -10.85
C ILE A 68 -28.15 -30.49 -11.71
N ASN A 69 -28.56 -31.03 -12.85
CA ASN A 69 -27.67 -31.73 -13.78
C ASN A 69 -26.58 -30.79 -14.33
N MET A 70 -26.96 -29.58 -14.72
CA MET A 70 -26.01 -28.55 -15.18
C MET A 70 -24.97 -28.22 -14.09
N VAL A 71 -25.38 -27.98 -12.84
CA VAL A 71 -24.45 -27.63 -11.75
C VAL A 71 -23.60 -28.84 -11.34
N ASN A 72 -24.15 -30.06 -11.39
CA ASN A 72 -23.38 -31.29 -11.21
C ASN A 72 -22.33 -31.47 -12.33
N SER A 73 -22.66 -31.12 -13.58
CA SER A 73 -21.70 -31.18 -14.69
C SER A 73 -20.50 -30.25 -14.45
N LEU A 74 -20.76 -29.03 -13.96
CA LEU A 74 -19.72 -28.07 -13.57
C LEU A 74 -18.82 -28.67 -12.49
N LYS A 75 -19.41 -29.26 -11.44
CA LYS A 75 -18.65 -29.90 -10.36
C LYS A 75 -17.84 -31.10 -10.85
N ALA A 76 -18.43 -31.96 -11.68
CA ALA A 76 -17.80 -33.18 -12.16
C ALA A 76 -16.58 -32.87 -13.05
N ILE A 77 -16.72 -31.91 -13.96
CA ILE A 77 -15.69 -31.52 -14.94
C ILE A 77 -14.55 -30.70 -14.29
N SER A 78 -14.85 -29.99 -13.20
CA SER A 78 -13.83 -29.24 -12.46
C SER A 78 -12.92 -30.18 -11.66
N ASP A 79 -11.62 -29.95 -11.69
CA ASP A 79 -10.68 -30.64 -10.80
C ASP A 79 -10.74 -30.00 -9.40
N THR A 80 -11.24 -30.76 -8.42
CA THR A 80 -11.51 -30.27 -7.06
C THR A 80 -10.30 -30.31 -6.12
N PHE A 81 -9.22 -31.02 -6.46
CA PHE A 81 -8.23 -31.41 -5.45
C PHE A 81 -6.84 -30.75 -5.53
N ASP A 82 -6.41 -30.12 -6.64
CA ASP A 82 -5.03 -29.59 -6.69
C ASP A 82 -4.81 -28.28 -7.46
N THR A 83 -5.71 -27.83 -8.33
CA THR A 83 -5.51 -26.54 -9.03
C THR A 83 -6.83 -25.79 -9.20
N VAL A 84 -6.95 -24.69 -8.46
CA VAL A 84 -7.85 -23.54 -8.64
C VAL A 84 -8.96 -23.74 -9.70
N GLY A 85 -9.92 -24.63 -9.44
CA GLY A 85 -11.12 -24.87 -10.25
C GLY A 85 -10.88 -24.97 -11.77
N THR A 86 -9.87 -25.72 -12.20
CA THR A 86 -9.53 -25.87 -13.64
C THR A 86 -10.35 -26.99 -14.30
N VAL A 87 -10.55 -26.88 -15.61
CA VAL A 87 -11.37 -27.80 -16.39
C VAL A 87 -10.56 -29.05 -16.74
N ASN A 88 -11.03 -30.23 -16.33
CA ASN A 88 -10.39 -31.50 -16.66
C ASN A 88 -10.70 -31.91 -18.10
N GLU A 89 -9.66 -32.01 -18.93
CA GLU A 89 -9.78 -32.34 -20.37
C GLU A 89 -10.53 -33.65 -20.62
N LYS A 90 -10.19 -34.73 -19.90
CA LYS A 90 -10.80 -36.06 -20.13
C LYS A 90 -12.26 -36.09 -19.71
N LYS A 91 -12.58 -35.48 -18.57
CA LYS A 91 -13.97 -35.40 -18.10
C LYS A 91 -14.81 -34.51 -18.99
N LEU A 92 -14.25 -33.39 -19.48
CA LEU A 92 -14.90 -32.55 -20.46
C LEU A 92 -15.15 -33.32 -21.76
N PHE A 93 -14.15 -34.00 -22.31
CA PHE A 93 -14.30 -34.82 -23.51
C PHE A 93 -15.44 -35.84 -23.36
N SER A 94 -15.48 -36.58 -22.25
CA SER A 94 -16.59 -37.51 -21.96
C SER A 94 -17.94 -36.80 -21.86
N ALA A 95 -18.00 -35.62 -21.24
CA ALA A 95 -19.23 -34.85 -21.09
C ALA A 95 -19.75 -34.32 -22.43
N LEU A 96 -18.87 -33.91 -23.35
CA LEU A 96 -19.23 -33.50 -24.72
C LEU A 96 -19.80 -34.70 -25.51
N GLY A 97 -19.18 -35.87 -25.39
CA GLY A 97 -19.68 -37.09 -26.02
C GLY A 97 -21.05 -37.55 -25.48
N ASP A 98 -21.29 -37.37 -24.18
CA ASP A 98 -22.59 -37.63 -23.57
C ASP A 98 -23.65 -36.60 -23.98
N LEU A 99 -23.27 -35.33 -24.06
CA LEU A 99 -24.15 -34.25 -24.51
C LEU A 99 -24.67 -34.50 -25.94
N ALA A 100 -23.80 -34.94 -26.86
CA ALA A 100 -24.18 -35.24 -28.24
C ALA A 100 -25.17 -36.41 -28.37
N ARG A 101 -25.15 -37.36 -27.41
CA ARG A 101 -25.96 -38.59 -27.47
C ARG A 101 -27.24 -38.51 -26.64
N LYS A 102 -27.16 -37.89 -25.47
CA LYS A 102 -28.20 -37.90 -24.44
C LYS A 102 -28.88 -36.53 -24.27
N GLY A 103 -28.34 -35.48 -24.90
CA GLY A 103 -28.75 -34.10 -24.65
C GLY A 103 -28.29 -33.60 -23.26
N GLY A 104 -28.78 -32.43 -22.86
CA GLY A 104 -28.49 -31.82 -21.57
C GLY A 104 -27.68 -30.51 -21.67
N ILE A 105 -26.99 -30.16 -20.57
CA ILE A 105 -26.26 -28.89 -20.44
C ILE A 105 -24.94 -29.13 -19.72
N VAL A 106 -23.85 -28.71 -20.35
CA VAL A 106 -22.49 -28.68 -19.80
C VAL A 106 -22.11 -27.24 -19.48
N LEU A 107 -21.71 -26.98 -18.22
CA LEU A 107 -21.33 -25.65 -17.76
C LEU A 107 -19.86 -25.61 -17.32
N LEU A 108 -19.10 -24.62 -17.80
CA LEU A 108 -17.66 -24.50 -17.58
C LEU A 108 -17.27 -23.11 -17.06
N HIS A 109 -16.34 -23.11 -16.11
CA HIS A 109 -15.66 -21.91 -15.61
C HIS A 109 -14.24 -21.84 -16.20
N ILE A 110 -14.04 -20.98 -17.19
CA ILE A 110 -12.73 -20.75 -17.83
C ILE A 110 -12.01 -19.63 -17.08
N ARG A 111 -11.53 -19.96 -15.89
CA ARG A 111 -11.01 -19.02 -14.90
C ARG A 111 -9.89 -18.11 -15.42
N ALA A 112 -8.82 -18.69 -15.99
CA ALA A 112 -7.66 -17.91 -16.42
C ALA A 112 -8.00 -16.89 -17.52
N GLN A 113 -9.13 -17.07 -18.23
CA GLN A 113 -9.63 -16.18 -19.27
C GLN A 113 -10.92 -15.45 -18.86
N ASN A 114 -11.27 -15.41 -17.57
CA ASN A 114 -12.42 -14.64 -17.07
C ASN A 114 -13.74 -14.91 -17.84
N ALA A 115 -13.96 -16.17 -18.24
CA ALA A 115 -15.07 -16.53 -19.10
C ALA A 115 -15.89 -17.71 -18.56
N GLY A 116 -17.19 -17.66 -18.78
CA GLY A 116 -18.11 -18.79 -18.65
C GLY A 116 -18.41 -19.38 -20.01
N VAL A 117 -18.59 -20.70 -20.08
CA VAL A 117 -19.05 -21.39 -21.30
C VAL A 117 -20.19 -22.33 -20.92
N MET A 118 -21.32 -22.21 -21.60
CA MET A 118 -22.47 -23.11 -21.46
C MET A 118 -22.71 -23.78 -22.81
N ILE A 119 -22.74 -25.11 -22.81
CA ILE A 119 -22.95 -25.93 -24.00
C ILE A 119 -24.21 -26.75 -23.78
N SER A 120 -25.24 -26.56 -24.59
CA SER A 120 -26.53 -27.23 -24.44
C SER A 120 -27.04 -27.78 -25.75
N GLU A 121 -27.77 -28.89 -25.68
CA GLU A 121 -28.57 -29.35 -26.81
C GLU A 121 -29.90 -28.58 -26.82
N GLU A 122 -30.24 -27.99 -27.97
CA GLU A 122 -31.48 -27.25 -28.18
C GLU A 122 -32.00 -27.50 -29.60
N LYS A 123 -33.23 -28.05 -29.68
CA LYS A 123 -33.98 -28.26 -30.92
C LYS A 123 -33.19 -29.04 -32.00
N GLY A 124 -32.41 -30.05 -31.61
CA GLY A 124 -31.63 -30.86 -32.55
C GLY A 124 -30.29 -30.22 -32.98
N SER A 125 -29.83 -29.20 -32.25
CA SER A 125 -28.54 -28.54 -32.48
C SER A 125 -27.80 -28.31 -31.16
N ILE A 126 -26.49 -28.13 -31.21
CA ILE A 126 -25.67 -27.83 -30.03
C ILE A 126 -25.38 -26.34 -29.99
N HIS A 127 -25.89 -25.68 -28.96
CA HIS A 127 -25.65 -24.27 -28.67
C HIS A 127 -24.44 -24.11 -27.75
N ILE A 128 -23.47 -23.29 -28.15
CA ILE A 128 -22.32 -22.89 -27.36
C ILE A 128 -22.44 -21.40 -27.06
N GLU A 129 -22.65 -21.08 -25.78
CA GLU A 129 -22.82 -19.73 -25.26
C GLU A 129 -21.64 -19.35 -24.38
N VAL A 130 -21.09 -18.15 -24.59
CA VAL A 130 -19.96 -17.67 -23.79
C VAL A 130 -20.24 -16.31 -23.16
N PHE A 131 -19.66 -16.12 -21.97
CA PHE A 131 -19.96 -15.00 -21.08
C PHE A 131 -18.66 -14.44 -20.51
N GLU A 132 -18.55 -13.11 -20.41
CA GLU A 132 -17.57 -12.49 -19.49
C GLU A 132 -18.07 -12.63 -18.05
N LEU A 133 -17.22 -13.02 -17.09
CA LEU A 133 -17.67 -13.17 -15.70
C LEU A 133 -17.43 -11.91 -14.85
N SER A 134 -16.25 -11.31 -14.93
CA SER A 134 -15.86 -10.13 -14.15
C SER A 134 -15.49 -8.95 -15.06
N PRO A 135 -16.14 -7.79 -14.93
CA PRO A 135 -15.80 -6.61 -15.73
C PRO A 135 -14.45 -5.99 -15.30
N LEU A 136 -13.88 -5.17 -16.18
CA LEU A 136 -12.68 -4.35 -15.87
C LEU A 136 -12.95 -3.36 -14.74
N ASN A 137 -11.91 -3.03 -13.95
CA ASN A 137 -11.97 -2.08 -12.84
C ASN A 137 -12.57 -0.74 -13.25
N ARG A 138 -12.16 -0.23 -14.41
CA ARG A 138 -12.69 1.02 -14.94
C ARG A 138 -14.22 0.98 -15.06
N ALA A 139 -14.77 -0.09 -15.64
CA ALA A 139 -16.21 -0.22 -15.81
C ALA A 139 -16.95 -0.27 -14.46
N VAL A 140 -16.37 -0.90 -13.44
CA VAL A 140 -16.94 -0.91 -12.08
C VAL A 140 -16.88 0.48 -11.45
N LEU A 141 -15.71 1.11 -11.43
CA LEU A 141 -15.45 2.36 -10.72
C LEU A 141 -16.12 3.58 -11.37
N THR A 142 -16.24 3.62 -12.71
CA THR A 142 -16.79 4.79 -13.41
C THR A 142 -18.30 4.73 -13.59
N THR A 143 -18.94 3.59 -13.35
CA THR A 143 -20.39 3.46 -13.56
C THR A 143 -21.15 4.20 -12.47
N LYS A 144 -21.91 5.23 -12.86
CA LYS A 144 -22.91 5.85 -11.99
C LYS A 144 -24.16 4.97 -11.95
N GLY A 145 -24.58 4.55 -10.76
CA GLY A 145 -25.78 3.73 -10.57
C GLY A 145 -25.52 2.22 -10.65
N ARG A 146 -26.02 1.54 -11.69
CA ARG A 146 -25.93 0.08 -11.83
C ARG A 146 -25.28 -0.31 -13.15
N LEU A 147 -24.22 -1.11 -13.08
CA LEU A 147 -23.58 -1.68 -14.26
C LEU A 147 -24.52 -2.70 -14.90
N ARG A 148 -24.97 -2.43 -16.13
CA ARG A 148 -25.85 -3.32 -16.90
C ARG A 148 -25.01 -4.14 -17.87
N ARG A 149 -25.15 -5.46 -17.81
CA ARG A 149 -24.44 -6.44 -18.64
C ARG A 149 -25.44 -7.39 -19.29
N SER A 150 -25.14 -7.88 -20.49
CA SER A 150 -25.96 -8.85 -21.24
C SER A 150 -25.31 -10.23 -21.22
N PHE A 151 -26.13 -11.26 -21.14
CA PHE A 151 -25.70 -12.66 -21.10
C PHE A 151 -26.60 -13.53 -21.99
N PRO A 152 -26.05 -14.38 -22.89
CA PRO A 152 -24.63 -14.46 -23.27
C PRO A 152 -24.09 -13.23 -23.97
N GLY A 153 -22.76 -13.14 -24.00
CA GLY A 153 -22.05 -12.19 -24.84
C GLY A 153 -22.12 -12.61 -26.30
N CYS A 154 -21.93 -13.90 -26.58
CA CYS A 154 -22.17 -14.49 -27.91
C CYS A 154 -22.57 -15.96 -27.82
N ALA A 155 -23.26 -16.43 -28.86
CA ALA A 155 -23.77 -17.79 -28.99
C ALA A 155 -23.57 -18.32 -30.41
N ARG A 156 -23.25 -19.61 -30.53
CA ARG A 156 -23.10 -20.32 -31.81
C ARG A 156 -23.88 -21.63 -31.77
N ALA A 157 -24.49 -22.02 -32.89
CA ALA A 157 -25.09 -23.36 -33.05
C ALA A 157 -24.25 -24.22 -33.98
N LEU A 158 -24.17 -25.51 -33.65
CA LEU A 158 -23.53 -26.55 -34.43
C LEU A 158 -24.53 -27.68 -34.66
N SER A 159 -24.50 -28.32 -35.83
CA SER A 159 -25.25 -29.57 -36.00
C SER A 159 -24.68 -30.66 -35.10
N ILE A 160 -25.54 -31.57 -34.65
CA ILE A 160 -25.13 -32.72 -33.83
C ILE A 160 -24.06 -33.55 -34.56
N ASP A 161 -24.14 -33.69 -35.88
CA ASP A 161 -23.15 -34.43 -36.68
C ASP A 161 -21.76 -33.80 -36.66
N VAL A 162 -21.68 -32.46 -36.73
CA VAL A 162 -20.39 -31.74 -36.66
C VAL A 162 -19.82 -31.83 -35.24
N PHE A 163 -20.67 -31.59 -34.25
CA PHE A 163 -20.28 -31.62 -32.85
C PHE A 163 -19.92 -33.04 -32.36
N GLY A 164 -20.55 -34.07 -32.91
CA GLY A 164 -20.35 -35.47 -32.58
C GLY A 164 -19.05 -36.07 -33.12
N ARG A 165 -18.32 -35.35 -33.99
CA ARG A 165 -17.02 -35.81 -34.50
C ARG A 165 -16.01 -35.89 -33.36
N HIS A 166 -15.41 -37.06 -33.20
CA HIS A 166 -14.44 -37.35 -32.14
C HIS A 166 -13.30 -36.31 -32.10
N ASP A 167 -12.68 -36.00 -33.24
CA ASP A 167 -11.54 -35.08 -33.31
C ASP A 167 -11.92 -33.64 -32.95
N PHE A 168 -13.16 -33.24 -33.28
CA PHE A 168 -13.68 -31.93 -32.91
C PHE A 168 -13.87 -31.84 -31.39
N GLN A 169 -14.51 -32.83 -30.77
CA GLN A 169 -14.69 -32.87 -29.31
C GLN A 169 -13.36 -32.89 -28.57
N ALA A 170 -12.37 -33.64 -29.08
CA ALA A 170 -11.02 -33.68 -28.53
C ALA A 170 -10.36 -32.29 -28.57
N THR A 171 -10.46 -31.60 -29.72
CA THR A 171 -9.92 -30.26 -29.92
C THR A 171 -10.59 -29.24 -28.98
N VAL A 172 -11.92 -29.27 -28.85
CA VAL A 172 -12.67 -28.39 -27.95
C VAL A 172 -12.30 -28.64 -26.49
N ALA A 173 -12.25 -29.91 -26.08
CA ALA A 173 -11.90 -30.30 -24.71
C ALA A 173 -10.48 -29.84 -24.35
N GLN A 174 -9.50 -30.10 -25.21
CA GLN A 174 -8.12 -29.67 -25.04
C GLN A 174 -8.00 -28.15 -24.99
N THR A 175 -8.67 -27.44 -25.91
CA THR A 175 -8.60 -25.97 -26.01
C THR A 175 -9.18 -25.30 -24.77
N LEU A 176 -10.39 -25.69 -24.35
CA LEU A 176 -11.06 -25.10 -23.18
C LEU A 176 -10.38 -25.49 -21.87
N SER A 177 -9.86 -26.73 -21.77
CA SER A 177 -9.05 -27.14 -20.62
C SER A 177 -7.80 -26.28 -20.50
N LYS A 178 -7.04 -26.11 -21.59
CA LYS A 178 -5.84 -25.25 -21.62
C LYS A 178 -6.15 -23.80 -21.28
N MET A 179 -7.22 -23.24 -21.88
CA MET A 179 -7.66 -21.88 -21.58
C MET A 179 -8.12 -21.72 -20.13
N SER A 180 -8.63 -22.76 -19.47
CA SER A 180 -9.11 -22.65 -18.08
C SER A 180 -7.98 -22.31 -17.08
N HIS A 181 -6.73 -22.68 -17.40
CA HIS A 181 -5.61 -22.55 -16.49
C HIS A 181 -4.40 -21.77 -17.02
N GLN A 182 -4.22 -21.65 -18.32
CA GLN A 182 -3.07 -20.95 -18.89
C GLN A 182 -3.41 -19.47 -19.07
N PRO A 183 -2.67 -18.53 -18.45
CA PRO A 183 -2.81 -17.11 -18.74
C PRO A 183 -2.30 -16.80 -20.16
N ALA A 184 -2.88 -15.79 -20.80
CA ALA A 184 -2.49 -15.37 -22.15
C ALA A 184 -1.92 -13.94 -22.14
N VAL A 185 -0.83 -13.72 -22.88
CA VAL A 185 -0.15 -12.42 -22.97
C VAL A 185 -1.08 -11.38 -23.60
N GLY A 186 -1.00 -10.14 -23.12
CA GLY A 186 -1.78 -9.01 -23.66
C GLY A 186 -3.28 -9.09 -23.41
N THR A 187 -3.73 -9.93 -22.45
CA THR A 187 -5.13 -9.99 -22.01
C THR A 187 -5.40 -9.13 -20.77
N LYS A 188 -4.36 -8.64 -20.09
CA LYS A 188 -4.48 -7.73 -18.96
C LYS A 188 -4.21 -6.29 -19.37
N PRO A 189 -4.89 -5.30 -18.77
CA PRO A 189 -4.50 -3.90 -18.88
C PRO A 189 -3.05 -3.68 -18.44
N GLN A 190 -2.37 -2.71 -19.04
CA GLN A 190 -0.99 -2.36 -18.71
C GLN A 190 -0.90 -1.01 -18.00
N VAL A 191 -0.01 -0.92 -17.01
CA VAL A 191 0.34 0.32 -16.31
C VAL A 191 1.78 0.69 -16.56
N LYS A 192 2.04 2.00 -16.63
CA LYS A 192 3.38 2.54 -16.85
C LYS A 192 4.08 2.77 -15.50
N LYS A 193 5.27 2.21 -15.33
CA LYS A 193 6.18 2.51 -14.20
C LYS A 193 7.60 2.66 -14.74
N ALA A 194 8.31 3.73 -14.35
CA ALA A 194 9.69 3.98 -14.77
C ALA A 194 9.88 3.94 -16.30
N GLY A 195 8.90 4.45 -17.06
CA GLY A 195 8.91 4.36 -18.53
C GLY A 195 8.47 3.02 -19.12
N SER A 196 8.50 1.94 -18.34
CA SER A 196 8.18 0.58 -18.76
C SER A 196 6.70 0.25 -18.55
N LYS A 197 6.11 -0.55 -19.45
CA LYS A 197 4.74 -1.04 -19.31
C LYS A 197 4.76 -2.39 -18.59
N HIS A 198 3.82 -2.59 -17.68
CA HIS A 198 3.67 -3.85 -16.95
C HIS A 198 2.21 -4.23 -16.85
N ASP A 199 1.91 -5.52 -16.90
CA ASP A 199 0.56 -6.03 -16.64
C ASP A 199 0.07 -5.60 -15.25
N GLU A 200 -1.14 -5.05 -15.23
CA GLU A 200 -1.85 -4.68 -14.01
C GLU A 200 -2.58 -5.92 -13.48
N ASN A 201 -1.88 -6.68 -12.64
CA ASN A 201 -2.42 -7.88 -12.02
C ASN A 201 -3.62 -7.62 -11.10
N ARG A 202 -3.86 -6.37 -10.70
CA ARG A 202 -5.04 -5.98 -9.92
C ARG A 202 -6.28 -5.77 -10.79
N ASP A 203 -6.13 -5.74 -12.12
CA ASP A 203 -7.26 -5.69 -13.04
C ASP A 203 -7.73 -7.10 -13.48
N SER A 204 -8.94 -7.22 -14.04
CA SER A 204 -9.46 -8.49 -14.55
C SER A 204 -8.90 -8.79 -15.93
N THR A 205 -8.76 -10.08 -16.24
CA THR A 205 -8.37 -10.56 -17.56
C THR A 205 -9.49 -10.29 -18.57
N HIS A 206 -9.15 -9.75 -19.75
CA HIS A 206 -10.10 -9.62 -20.85
C HIS A 206 -10.46 -11.01 -21.42
N PRO A 207 -11.75 -11.33 -21.64
CA PRO A 207 -12.18 -12.68 -21.99
C PRO A 207 -11.93 -13.08 -23.46
N LYS A 208 -11.13 -12.30 -24.21
CA LYS A 208 -10.96 -12.41 -25.67
C LYS A 208 -10.48 -13.77 -26.14
N MET A 209 -9.72 -14.49 -25.33
CA MET A 209 -9.27 -15.83 -25.69
C MET A 209 -10.44 -16.80 -25.86
N VAL A 210 -11.52 -16.60 -25.10
CA VAL A 210 -12.75 -17.39 -25.26
C VAL A 210 -13.73 -16.67 -26.19
N THR A 211 -14.02 -15.39 -25.94
CA THR A 211 -15.09 -14.67 -26.65
C THR A 211 -14.75 -14.31 -28.09
N GLU A 212 -13.47 -14.22 -28.45
CA GLU A 212 -13.02 -13.87 -29.80
C GLU A 212 -12.28 -15.03 -30.46
N LEU A 213 -11.23 -15.57 -29.84
CA LEU A 213 -10.42 -16.63 -30.46
C LEU A 213 -11.17 -17.95 -30.56
N PHE A 214 -11.67 -18.49 -29.45
CA PHE A 214 -12.42 -19.76 -29.47
C PHE A 214 -13.73 -19.63 -30.27
N VAL A 215 -14.48 -18.54 -30.09
CA VAL A 215 -15.70 -18.29 -30.89
C VAL A 215 -15.37 -18.08 -32.37
N GLY A 216 -14.23 -17.48 -32.70
CA GLY A 216 -13.73 -17.36 -34.07
C GLY A 216 -13.51 -18.72 -34.71
N PHE A 217 -12.89 -19.66 -33.98
CA PHE A 217 -12.76 -21.06 -34.39
C PHE A 217 -14.13 -21.71 -34.64
N LEU A 218 -15.10 -21.52 -33.74
CA LEU A 218 -16.46 -22.04 -33.93
C LEU A 218 -17.20 -21.39 -35.11
N SER A 219 -16.88 -20.15 -35.47
CA SER A 219 -17.56 -19.41 -36.54
C SER A 219 -17.28 -20.00 -37.93
N ALA A 220 -16.21 -20.79 -38.10
CA ALA A 220 -15.89 -21.46 -39.36
C ALA A 220 -16.78 -22.69 -39.63
N ILE A 221 -17.43 -23.23 -38.61
CA ILE A 221 -18.13 -24.53 -38.65
C ILE A 221 -19.56 -24.48 -38.10
N GLY A 222 -19.96 -23.36 -37.51
CA GLY A 222 -21.26 -23.16 -36.88
C GLY A 222 -21.87 -21.82 -37.23
N GLU A 223 -23.17 -21.69 -36.93
CA GLU A 223 -23.95 -20.53 -37.29
C GLU A 223 -24.12 -19.57 -36.10
N ALA A 224 -24.28 -18.28 -36.41
CA ALA A 224 -24.66 -17.29 -35.42
C ALA A 224 -26.09 -17.53 -34.95
N VAL A 225 -26.30 -17.74 -33.65
CA VAL A 225 -27.66 -17.86 -33.11
C VAL A 225 -27.99 -16.65 -32.23
N LYS A 226 -29.16 -16.09 -32.50
CA LYS A 226 -29.73 -15.02 -31.70
C LYS A 226 -30.50 -15.64 -30.54
N VAL A 227 -29.82 -15.80 -29.41
CA VAL A 227 -30.44 -16.21 -28.15
C VAL A 227 -31.07 -15.01 -27.43
N THR A 228 -32.16 -15.23 -26.69
CA THR A 228 -32.79 -14.18 -25.89
C THR A 228 -31.82 -13.67 -24.82
N PRO A 229 -31.34 -12.42 -24.90
CA PRO A 229 -30.31 -11.94 -24.00
C PRO A 229 -30.90 -11.61 -22.64
N LEU A 230 -30.26 -12.12 -21.59
CA LEU A 230 -30.53 -11.72 -20.23
C LEU A 230 -29.79 -10.43 -19.90
N PHE A 231 -30.52 -9.36 -19.60
CA PHE A 231 -29.94 -8.13 -19.06
C PHE A 231 -29.90 -8.17 -17.53
N LYS A 232 -28.71 -8.09 -16.95
CA LYS A 232 -28.49 -8.05 -15.50
C LYS A 232 -27.83 -6.76 -15.08
N ASN A 233 -28.40 -6.16 -14.04
CA ASN A 233 -27.72 -5.14 -13.23
C ASN A 233 -26.76 -5.85 -12.28
N THR A 234 -25.47 -5.89 -12.65
CA THR A 234 -24.41 -6.51 -11.86
C THR A 234 -23.92 -5.51 -10.82
N ARG A 235 -23.99 -5.90 -9.54
CA ARG A 235 -23.42 -5.13 -8.44
C ARG A 235 -22.05 -5.74 -8.12
N GLU A 236 -21.04 -5.05 -8.62
CA GLU A 236 -19.62 -5.33 -8.48
C GLU A 236 -18.99 -4.23 -7.64
N GLU A 237 -18.00 -4.58 -6.84
CA GLU A 237 -17.18 -3.64 -6.06
C GLU A 237 -15.72 -4.06 -6.24
N VAL A 238 -14.80 -3.10 -6.16
CA VAL A 238 -13.35 -3.34 -6.18
C VAL A 238 -12.80 -2.74 -4.90
N MET A 239 -12.63 -3.57 -3.88
CA MET A 239 -12.17 -3.13 -2.56
C MET A 239 -10.69 -3.44 -2.41
N TRP A 240 -9.93 -2.48 -1.89
CA TRP A 240 -8.49 -2.61 -1.77
C TRP A 240 -7.99 -1.72 -0.63
N SER A 241 -7.36 -2.33 0.36
CA SER A 241 -6.63 -1.64 1.43
C SER A 241 -5.30 -2.33 1.67
N ASP A 242 -4.22 -1.73 1.19
CA ASP A 242 -2.83 -2.21 1.31
C ASP A 242 -2.61 -3.71 1.02
N ALA A 243 -3.36 -4.25 0.05
CA ALA A 243 -3.31 -5.67 -0.31
C ALA A 243 -2.56 -5.94 -1.63
N LEU A 244 -2.22 -7.21 -1.88
CA LEU A 244 -1.63 -7.65 -3.15
C LEU A 244 -2.64 -7.52 -4.30
N LEU A 245 -3.76 -8.22 -4.16
CA LEU A 245 -4.91 -8.23 -5.07
C LEU A 245 -6.13 -7.61 -4.37
N PRO A 246 -6.97 -6.86 -5.10
CA PRO A 246 -8.21 -6.34 -4.55
C PRO A 246 -9.22 -7.45 -4.33
N TRP A 247 -10.11 -7.28 -3.35
CA TRP A 247 -11.31 -8.07 -3.28
C TRP A 247 -12.23 -7.75 -4.46
N ARG A 248 -12.79 -8.80 -5.07
CA ARG A 248 -13.81 -8.71 -6.10
C ARG A 248 -14.89 -9.74 -5.83
N ARG A 249 -16.07 -9.50 -6.39
CA ARG A 249 -17.13 -10.51 -6.31
C ARG A 249 -16.75 -11.75 -7.12
N SER A 250 -17.02 -12.92 -6.54
CA SER A 250 -16.73 -14.23 -7.15
C SER A 250 -17.26 -14.35 -8.60
N PRO A 251 -16.38 -14.63 -9.58
CA PRO A 251 -16.77 -14.91 -10.96
C PRO A 251 -17.65 -16.18 -11.07
N LEU A 252 -17.35 -17.20 -10.25
CA LEU A 252 -18.12 -18.44 -10.17
C LEU A 252 -19.57 -18.18 -9.72
N TRP A 253 -19.76 -17.29 -8.75
CA TRP A 253 -21.10 -16.89 -8.33
C TRP A 253 -21.89 -16.22 -9.46
N MET A 254 -21.24 -15.40 -10.29
CA MET A 254 -21.87 -14.82 -11.48
C MET A 254 -22.27 -15.92 -12.47
N LEU A 255 -21.37 -16.88 -12.74
CA LEU A 255 -21.62 -18.02 -13.62
C LEU A 255 -22.85 -18.82 -13.17
N LEU A 256 -22.91 -19.22 -11.90
CA LEU A 256 -24.06 -19.95 -11.34
C LEU A 256 -25.35 -19.13 -11.49
N ARG A 257 -25.34 -17.85 -11.10
CA ARG A 257 -26.53 -17.00 -11.17
C ARG A 257 -27.05 -16.76 -12.57
N VAL A 258 -26.17 -16.62 -13.55
CA VAL A 258 -26.54 -16.39 -14.95
C VAL A 258 -27.11 -17.68 -15.53
N SER A 259 -26.38 -18.78 -15.40
CA SER A 259 -26.73 -20.07 -16.00
C SER A 259 -28.04 -20.61 -15.43
N MET A 260 -28.23 -20.57 -14.09
CA MET A 260 -29.50 -20.98 -13.47
C MET A 260 -30.68 -20.15 -13.98
N GLN A 261 -30.49 -18.84 -14.20
CA GLN A 261 -31.56 -18.00 -14.74
C GLN A 261 -31.87 -18.34 -16.20
N LEU A 262 -30.84 -18.55 -17.03
CA LEU A 262 -31.04 -18.92 -18.43
C LEU A 262 -31.84 -20.22 -18.55
N VAL A 263 -31.46 -21.25 -17.79
CA VAL A 263 -32.17 -22.54 -17.80
C VAL A 263 -33.61 -22.40 -17.31
N PHE A 264 -33.83 -21.73 -16.16
CA PHE A 264 -35.19 -21.55 -15.65
C PHE A 264 -36.07 -20.73 -16.59
N SER A 265 -35.56 -19.64 -17.18
CA SER A 265 -36.33 -18.80 -18.11
C SER A 265 -36.68 -19.52 -19.40
N ARG A 266 -35.74 -20.27 -20.00
CA ARG A 266 -36.01 -21.04 -21.22
C ARG A 266 -37.04 -22.13 -20.98
N TRP A 267 -36.99 -22.78 -19.82
CA TRP A 267 -37.98 -23.81 -19.49
C TRP A 267 -39.38 -23.22 -19.26
N GLN A 268 -39.48 -22.04 -18.65
CA GLN A 268 -40.75 -21.31 -18.52
C GLN A 268 -41.33 -20.94 -19.88
N ASP A 269 -40.51 -20.40 -20.79
CA ASP A 269 -40.95 -20.00 -22.13
C ASP A 269 -41.44 -21.20 -22.95
N MET A 270 -40.80 -22.37 -22.80
CA MET A 270 -41.17 -23.60 -23.52
C MET A 270 -42.46 -24.25 -23.01
N HIS A 271 -42.79 -24.09 -21.72
CA HIS A 271 -43.92 -24.76 -21.07
C HIS A 271 -45.04 -23.81 -20.62
N GLU A 272 -44.96 -22.52 -20.97
CA GLU A 272 -45.93 -21.46 -20.63
C GLU A 272 -46.28 -21.41 -19.13
N LEU A 273 -45.30 -21.72 -18.26
CA LEU A 273 -45.54 -21.85 -16.82
C LEU A 273 -45.58 -20.49 -16.10
N PRO A 274 -46.59 -20.23 -15.24
CA PRO A 274 -46.71 -18.96 -14.50
C PRO A 274 -45.69 -18.80 -13.35
N ALA A 275 -44.94 -19.84 -13.00
CA ALA A 275 -44.14 -19.87 -11.77
C ALA A 275 -42.75 -19.25 -11.95
N GLU A 276 -42.41 -18.18 -11.22
CA GLU A 276 -41.08 -17.55 -11.19
C GLU A 276 -39.99 -18.41 -10.47
N TYR A 277 -39.63 -19.56 -11.03
CA TYR A 277 -38.70 -20.52 -10.41
C TYR A 277 -37.37 -19.88 -10.00
N TYR A 278 -36.73 -19.11 -10.88
CA TYR A 278 -35.42 -18.50 -10.58
C TYR A 278 -35.46 -17.59 -9.35
N LYS A 279 -36.41 -16.65 -9.28
CA LYS A 279 -36.48 -15.69 -8.16
C LYS A 279 -36.79 -16.41 -6.85
N THR A 280 -37.69 -17.39 -6.90
CA THR A 280 -38.07 -18.21 -5.75
C THR A 280 -36.90 -19.06 -5.25
N PHE A 281 -36.19 -19.72 -6.15
CA PHE A 281 -34.99 -20.48 -5.83
C PHE A 281 -33.87 -19.59 -5.26
N MET A 282 -33.67 -18.38 -5.79
CA MET A 282 -32.67 -17.45 -5.25
C MET A 282 -32.98 -17.05 -3.80
N VAL A 283 -34.26 -16.87 -3.44
CA VAL A 283 -34.70 -16.65 -2.06
C VAL A 283 -34.44 -17.88 -1.20
N PHE A 284 -34.75 -19.07 -1.73
CA PHE A 284 -34.53 -20.35 -1.06
C PHE A 284 -33.04 -20.61 -0.76
N LEU A 285 -32.17 -20.46 -1.75
CA LEU A 285 -30.71 -20.58 -1.61
C LEU A 285 -30.15 -19.61 -0.56
N MET A 286 -30.60 -18.35 -0.59
CA MET A 286 -30.22 -17.37 0.42
C MET A 286 -30.73 -17.76 1.82
N GLY A 287 -31.94 -18.33 1.92
CA GLY A 287 -32.48 -18.87 3.17
C GLY A 287 -31.63 -20.02 3.71
N GLU A 288 -31.17 -20.94 2.86
CA GLU A 288 -30.26 -22.02 3.25
C GLU A 288 -28.91 -21.50 3.76
N VAL A 289 -28.34 -20.48 3.12
CA VAL A 289 -27.10 -19.85 3.61
C VAL A 289 -27.34 -19.15 4.96
N LEU A 290 -28.46 -18.45 5.15
CA LEU A 290 -28.81 -17.87 6.45
C LEU A 290 -28.97 -18.96 7.52
N GLN A 291 -29.60 -20.08 7.18
CA GLN A 291 -29.76 -21.21 8.09
C GLN A 291 -28.40 -21.76 8.54
N LEU A 292 -27.45 -21.91 7.61
CA LEU A 292 -26.08 -22.29 7.94
C LEU A 292 -25.44 -21.25 8.86
N SER A 293 -25.57 -19.96 8.56
CA SER A 293 -25.02 -18.88 9.38
C SER A 293 -25.54 -18.85 10.82
N LEU A 294 -26.77 -19.32 11.08
CA LEU A 294 -27.31 -19.42 12.44
C LEU A 294 -26.62 -20.50 13.30
N GLY A 295 -26.01 -21.50 12.68
CA GLY A 295 -25.23 -22.53 13.36
C GLY A 295 -23.80 -22.11 13.70
N HIS A 296 -23.38 -20.90 13.32
CA HIS A 296 -22.02 -20.39 13.52
C HIS A 296 -22.05 -19.04 14.24
N ASN A 297 -20.90 -18.63 14.79
CA ASN A 297 -20.78 -17.38 15.52
C ASN A 297 -20.69 -16.15 14.58
N ILE A 298 -21.74 -15.92 13.77
CA ILE A 298 -21.81 -14.78 12.86
C ILE A 298 -22.30 -13.52 13.61
N PRO A 299 -21.67 -12.36 13.42
CA PRO A 299 -22.11 -11.08 13.98
C PRO A 299 -23.57 -10.71 13.69
N SER A 300 -24.24 -10.07 14.65
CA SER A 300 -25.68 -9.74 14.58
C SER A 300 -26.03 -8.76 13.47
N ASP A 301 -25.13 -7.82 13.15
CA ASP A 301 -25.27 -6.87 12.05
C ASP A 301 -25.28 -7.56 10.67
N LEU A 302 -24.44 -8.59 10.48
CA LEU A 302 -24.44 -9.41 9.27
C LEU A 302 -25.71 -10.26 9.17
N LEU A 303 -26.12 -10.91 10.26
CA LEU A 303 -27.39 -11.66 10.30
C LEU A 303 -28.59 -10.75 9.99
N TYR A 304 -28.59 -9.52 10.53
CA TYR A 304 -29.60 -8.51 10.21
C TYR A 304 -29.57 -8.14 8.73
N ALA A 305 -28.40 -7.84 8.17
CA ALA A 305 -28.25 -7.50 6.76
C ALA A 305 -28.72 -8.62 5.82
N MET A 306 -28.41 -9.87 6.17
CA MET A 306 -28.89 -11.07 5.47
C MET A 306 -30.41 -11.15 5.50
N ASN A 307 -31.00 -11.05 6.70
CA ASN A 307 -32.44 -11.13 6.90
C ASN A 307 -33.19 -10.01 6.19
N ALA A 308 -32.70 -8.77 6.27
CA ALA A 308 -33.25 -7.61 5.57
C ALA A 308 -33.16 -7.76 4.04
N LYS A 309 -32.08 -8.35 3.52
CA LYS A 309 -31.93 -8.62 2.09
C LYS A 309 -32.91 -9.68 1.61
N LEU A 310 -33.14 -10.74 2.38
CA LEU A 310 -34.17 -11.74 2.12
C LEU A 310 -35.57 -11.11 2.12
N GLY A 311 -35.90 -10.29 3.12
CA GLY A 311 -37.17 -9.55 3.17
C GLY A 311 -37.40 -8.71 1.91
N ARG A 312 -36.40 -7.93 1.48
CA ARG A 312 -36.48 -7.16 0.22
C ARG A 312 -36.59 -8.02 -1.04
N ARG A 313 -36.14 -9.27 -1.01
CA ARG A 313 -36.26 -10.21 -2.15
C ARG A 313 -37.63 -10.84 -2.21
N LEU A 314 -38.23 -11.16 -1.05
CA LEU A 314 -39.61 -11.63 -0.95
C LEU A 314 -40.59 -10.59 -1.50
N LEU A 315 -40.37 -9.29 -1.24
CA LEU A 315 -41.17 -8.20 -1.82
C LEU A 315 -41.11 -8.11 -3.37
N LYS A 316 -40.19 -8.83 -4.03
CA LYS A 316 -40.11 -8.90 -5.50
C LYS A 316 -40.88 -10.07 -6.09
N LEU A 317 -41.38 -10.94 -5.22
CA LEU A 317 -42.27 -12.03 -5.57
C LEU A 317 -43.70 -11.51 -5.40
N ASP A 318 -44.62 -12.04 -6.19
CA ASP A 318 -46.04 -11.78 -5.99
C ASP A 318 -46.49 -12.48 -4.69
N PRO A 319 -46.93 -11.72 -3.66
CA PRO A 319 -47.35 -12.29 -2.39
C PRO A 319 -48.68 -13.05 -2.50
N SER A 320 -49.47 -12.85 -3.57
CA SER A 320 -50.75 -13.53 -3.78
C SER A 320 -50.60 -14.97 -4.27
N VAL A 321 -49.40 -15.35 -4.74
CA VAL A 321 -49.12 -16.68 -5.27
C VAL A 321 -48.35 -17.49 -4.22
N PRO A 322 -48.95 -18.52 -3.61
CA PRO A 322 -48.23 -19.46 -2.75
C PRO A 322 -47.11 -20.15 -3.54
N ARG A 323 -45.90 -20.18 -2.98
CA ARG A 323 -44.75 -20.81 -3.63
C ARG A 323 -44.08 -21.79 -2.70
N ALA A 324 -43.84 -23.00 -3.20
CA ALA A 324 -43.16 -24.04 -2.48
C ALA A 324 -41.76 -23.61 -2.01
N GLY A 325 -41.41 -24.02 -0.79
CA GLY A 325 -40.14 -23.67 -0.14
C GLY A 325 -40.13 -22.32 0.58
N LEU A 326 -41.02 -21.38 0.29
CA LEU A 326 -41.07 -20.09 1.02
C LEU A 326 -41.39 -20.24 2.52
N PRO A 327 -42.27 -21.16 2.98
CA PRO A 327 -42.48 -21.37 4.41
C PRO A 327 -41.19 -21.75 5.17
N VAL A 328 -40.30 -22.52 4.54
CA VAL A 328 -38.99 -22.87 5.09
C VAL A 328 -38.14 -21.61 5.28
N VAL A 329 -38.09 -20.74 4.27
CA VAL A 329 -37.34 -19.48 4.32
C VAL A 329 -37.91 -18.55 5.39
N HIS A 330 -39.23 -18.40 5.48
CA HIS A 330 -39.87 -17.62 6.54
C HIS A 330 -39.49 -18.14 7.93
N GLY A 331 -39.48 -19.46 8.15
CA GLY A 331 -39.04 -20.06 9.41
C GLY A 331 -37.60 -19.71 9.78
N VAL A 332 -36.67 -19.76 8.81
CA VAL A 332 -35.27 -19.35 9.02
C VAL A 332 -35.16 -17.87 9.37
N MET A 333 -35.90 -17.00 8.66
CA MET A 333 -35.89 -15.55 8.91
C MET A 333 -36.43 -15.19 10.30
N HIS A 334 -37.46 -15.91 10.79
CA HIS A 334 -38.00 -15.74 12.14
C HIS A 334 -36.98 -16.16 13.20
N ARG A 335 -36.29 -17.29 13.01
CA ARG A 335 -35.20 -17.72 13.91
C ARG A 335 -34.07 -16.70 13.95
N ALA A 336 -33.65 -16.17 12.81
CA ALA A 336 -32.61 -15.15 12.74
C ALA A 336 -33.03 -13.86 13.47
N ALA A 337 -34.27 -13.40 13.28
CA ALA A 337 -34.81 -12.25 14.00
C ALA A 337 -34.91 -12.50 15.51
N GLY A 338 -35.29 -13.71 15.92
CA GLY A 338 -35.31 -14.15 17.31
C GLY A 338 -33.92 -14.08 17.95
N LEU A 339 -32.90 -14.66 17.30
CA LEU A 339 -31.52 -14.64 17.77
C LEU A 339 -30.98 -13.22 17.94
N ILE A 340 -31.20 -12.34 16.95
CA ILE A 340 -30.77 -10.94 17.02
C ILE A 340 -31.45 -10.23 18.22
N ARG A 341 -32.75 -10.48 18.43
CA ARG A 341 -33.50 -9.89 19.55
C ARG A 341 -32.98 -10.38 20.90
N THR A 342 -32.65 -11.67 21.01
CA THR A 342 -32.06 -12.24 22.25
C THR A 342 -30.72 -11.60 22.56
N ARG A 343 -29.80 -11.57 21.58
CA ARG A 343 -28.48 -10.93 21.74
C ARG A 343 -28.59 -9.45 22.11
N TRP A 344 -29.54 -8.73 21.50
CA TRP A 344 -29.77 -7.33 21.83
C TRP A 344 -30.25 -7.14 23.28
N LYS A 345 -31.18 -7.98 23.76
CA LYS A 345 -31.62 -7.95 25.16
C LYS A 345 -30.47 -8.23 26.13
N GLU A 346 -29.59 -9.18 25.82
CA GLU A 346 -28.40 -9.46 26.63
C GLU A 346 -27.47 -8.25 26.73
N ILE A 347 -27.19 -7.59 25.60
CA ILE A 347 -26.39 -6.35 25.57
C ILE A 347 -27.07 -5.24 26.41
N GLN A 348 -28.39 -5.06 26.28
CA GLN A 348 -29.13 -4.07 27.08
C GLN A 348 -29.07 -4.37 28.58
N ASN A 349 -29.16 -5.64 28.97
CA ASN A 349 -29.05 -6.05 30.36
C ASN A 349 -27.64 -5.82 30.93
N GLN A 350 -26.59 -6.10 30.15
CA GLN A 350 -25.19 -5.85 30.54
C GLN A 350 -24.84 -4.36 30.59
N ALA A 351 -25.39 -3.57 29.68
CA ALA A 351 -25.13 -2.13 29.58
C ALA A 351 -26.02 -1.30 30.53
N SER A 352 -26.91 -1.93 31.31
CA SER A 352 -27.70 -1.26 32.33
C SER A 352 -26.77 -0.90 33.50
N PRO A 353 -26.44 0.38 33.71
CA PRO A 353 -25.49 0.76 34.73
C PRO A 353 -26.07 0.53 36.13
N PHE A 354 -25.45 -0.38 36.89
CA PHE A 354 -25.63 -0.44 38.33
C PHE A 354 -24.90 0.76 38.93
N HIS A 355 -25.65 1.80 39.28
CA HIS A 355 -25.08 2.95 39.99
C HIS A 355 -25.16 2.65 41.47
N ASP A 356 -24.02 2.30 42.07
CA ASP A 356 -23.88 2.31 43.52
C ASP A 356 -23.66 3.76 43.97
N LEU A 357 -24.75 4.44 44.32
CA LEU A 357 -24.73 5.84 44.76
C LEU A 357 -24.45 5.96 46.28
N SER A 358 -24.10 4.87 46.96
CA SER A 358 -23.80 4.87 48.40
C SER A 358 -22.63 5.79 48.77
N THR A 359 -21.69 6.03 47.84
CA THR A 359 -20.56 6.97 48.03
C THR A 359 -20.97 8.44 47.96
N LEU A 360 -22.15 8.77 47.44
CA LEU A 360 -22.68 10.14 47.48
C LEU A 360 -23.35 10.46 48.83
N GLU A 361 -23.59 9.45 49.67
CA GLU A 361 -24.22 9.60 50.99
C GLU A 361 -23.25 10.20 52.02
N SER A 362 -21.94 10.17 51.77
CA SER A 362 -20.88 10.60 52.69
C SER A 362 -20.12 11.86 52.28
N LEU A 363 -20.62 12.64 51.31
CA LEU A 363 -19.98 13.90 50.88
C LEU A 363 -20.32 15.03 51.85
N ASP A 364 -19.30 15.65 52.46
CA ASP A 364 -19.42 16.81 53.35
C ASP A 364 -18.79 18.05 52.69
N PHE A 365 -19.63 18.79 51.98
CA PHE A 365 -19.22 19.94 51.17
C PHE A 365 -18.60 21.08 51.98
N ASP A 366 -18.88 21.17 53.29
CA ASP A 366 -18.34 22.23 54.14
C ASP A 366 -16.87 21.95 54.50
N HIS A 367 -16.50 20.68 54.70
CA HIS A 367 -15.13 20.29 55.02
C HIS A 367 -14.20 20.23 53.78
N ASP A 368 -14.77 19.96 52.61
CA ASP A 368 -14.05 19.84 51.33
C ASP A 368 -13.83 21.18 50.60
N ALA A 369 -14.44 22.27 51.08
CA ALA A 369 -14.33 23.61 50.48
C ALA A 369 -13.24 24.51 51.09
N VAL A 370 -12.60 24.10 52.20
CA VAL A 370 -11.63 24.94 52.93
C VAL A 370 -10.29 24.22 53.08
N ALA A 371 -9.24 24.77 52.45
CA ALA A 371 -7.86 24.32 52.62
C ALA A 371 -7.10 25.26 53.59
N GLY A 372 -6.68 24.75 54.74
CA GLY A 372 -5.78 25.46 55.67
C GLY A 372 -4.33 25.43 55.19
N LEU A 373 -3.66 26.60 55.15
CA LEU A 373 -2.25 26.76 54.78
C LEU A 373 -1.38 26.96 56.03
N ASP A 374 -1.31 25.93 56.88
CA ASP A 374 -0.64 26.00 58.19
C ASP A 374 0.88 26.28 58.08
N SER A 375 1.52 25.88 56.97
CA SER A 375 2.96 26.10 56.73
C SER A 375 3.34 27.56 56.45
N LEU A 376 2.38 28.41 56.05
CA LEU A 376 2.64 29.83 55.81
C LEU A 376 2.64 30.63 57.12
N ALA A 377 1.88 30.17 58.12
CA ALA A 377 1.83 30.77 59.45
C ALA A 377 3.17 30.60 60.19
N GLU A 378 3.81 29.43 60.09
CA GLU A 378 5.13 29.17 60.70
C GLU A 378 6.25 30.05 60.13
N LEU A 379 6.17 30.45 58.85
CA LEU A 379 7.18 31.30 58.21
C LEU A 379 7.03 32.78 58.62
N VAL A 380 5.81 33.22 58.93
CA VAL A 380 5.49 34.59 59.34
C VAL A 380 5.76 34.80 60.84
N ASP A 381 5.59 33.76 61.65
CA ASP A 381 5.81 33.79 63.11
C ASP A 381 7.28 33.52 63.54
N SER A 382 8.25 33.54 62.61
CA SER A 382 9.68 33.46 62.94
C SER A 382 10.35 34.85 62.95
N PRO A 383 10.32 35.60 64.07
CA PRO A 383 11.08 36.83 64.20
C PRO A 383 12.57 36.52 64.39
N SER A 384 13.36 36.90 63.39
CA SER A 384 14.77 37.34 63.44
C SER A 384 15.46 37.25 64.82
N SER A 385 15.99 36.08 65.19
CA SER A 385 16.95 35.98 66.29
C SER A 385 18.34 36.37 65.79
N GLY A 386 18.63 37.67 65.87
CA GLY A 386 19.98 38.18 65.67
C GLY A 386 20.96 37.61 66.71
N ALA A 387 21.98 36.92 66.24
CA ALA A 387 23.22 36.68 67.00
C ALA A 387 24.35 37.44 66.28
N PRO A 388 25.13 38.30 66.97
CA PRO A 388 26.28 38.95 66.36
C PRO A 388 27.41 37.92 66.22
N GLY A 389 27.47 37.27 65.07
CA GLY A 389 28.56 36.36 64.71
C GLY A 389 29.81 37.15 64.33
N THR A 390 30.69 37.39 65.29
CA THR A 390 32.11 37.67 65.05
C THR A 390 32.77 36.46 64.41
N ALA A 391 32.91 36.49 63.08
CA ALA A 391 33.94 35.77 62.36
C ALA A 391 34.22 36.56 61.07
N ALA A 392 35.40 37.18 60.97
CA ALA A 392 35.91 37.64 59.69
C ALA A 392 36.20 36.42 58.83
N ALA A 393 35.19 35.94 58.11
CA ALA A 393 35.38 34.97 57.04
C ALA A 393 36.30 35.64 56.00
N CYS A 394 37.49 35.08 55.80
CA CYS A 394 38.38 35.50 54.74
C CYS A 394 37.70 35.13 53.41
N PHE A 395 36.88 36.04 52.89
CA PHE A 395 36.25 35.92 51.59
C PHE A 395 37.34 35.93 50.53
N ARG A 396 37.73 34.75 50.07
CA ARG A 396 38.58 34.56 48.89
C ARG A 396 37.69 34.07 47.76
N PRO A 397 37.10 34.97 46.95
CA PRO A 397 36.32 34.55 45.80
C PRO A 397 37.27 33.91 44.79
N THR A 398 37.24 32.58 44.68
CA THR A 398 37.84 31.89 43.54
C THR A 398 36.94 32.18 42.34
N SER A 399 37.41 33.00 41.40
CA SER A 399 36.65 33.23 40.16
C SER A 399 36.55 31.91 39.40
N LEU A 400 35.36 31.32 39.36
CA LEU A 400 35.04 30.11 38.61
C LEU A 400 34.87 30.39 37.09
N LEU A 401 35.23 31.59 36.62
CA LEU A 401 35.04 32.01 35.23
C LEU A 401 36.09 31.38 34.32
N ILE A 402 35.62 30.62 33.32
CA ILE A 402 36.44 30.00 32.29
C ILE A 402 37.08 31.08 31.41
N LYS A 403 38.40 31.00 31.20
CA LYS A 403 39.13 31.82 30.23
C LYS A 403 39.58 30.95 29.06
N PHE A 404 39.13 31.29 27.85
CA PHE A 404 39.51 30.57 26.64
C PHE A 404 40.82 31.14 26.05
N PRO A 405 41.82 30.29 25.74
CA PRO A 405 43.03 30.75 25.08
C PRO A 405 42.72 31.20 23.63
N PRO A 406 43.36 32.26 23.13
CA PRO A 406 43.01 32.88 21.85
C PRO A 406 43.31 32.03 20.61
N GLU A 407 44.17 31.02 20.72
CA GLU A 407 44.64 30.21 19.58
C GLU A 407 43.97 28.83 19.46
N VAL A 408 43.20 28.42 20.47
CA VAL A 408 42.52 27.12 20.49
C VAL A 408 41.03 27.36 20.34
N LEU A 409 40.39 26.61 19.43
CA LEU A 409 38.94 26.62 19.30
C LEU A 409 38.32 26.10 20.61
N PRO A 410 37.54 26.92 21.33
CA PRO A 410 36.96 26.51 22.60
C PRO A 410 35.89 25.44 22.37
N ALA A 411 35.82 24.47 23.28
CA ALA A 411 34.63 23.66 23.42
C ALA A 411 33.51 24.56 23.96
N CYS A 412 32.31 24.50 23.38
CA CYS A 412 31.17 25.23 23.91
C CYS A 412 30.95 24.81 25.37
N PRO A 413 30.78 25.75 26.32
CA PRO A 413 30.41 25.38 27.67
C PRO A 413 29.10 24.59 27.65
N ARG A 414 29.04 23.50 28.44
CA ARG A 414 27.79 22.83 28.81
C ARG A 414 27.42 23.33 30.20
N PRO A 415 26.74 24.47 30.31
CA PRO A 415 26.61 25.13 31.58
C PRO A 415 25.75 24.31 32.53
N SER A 416 26.27 24.07 33.74
CA SER A 416 25.51 23.49 34.84
C SER A 416 25.53 24.47 36.01
N GLY A 417 24.36 24.97 36.40
CA GLY A 417 24.20 25.86 37.56
C GLY A 417 24.31 27.35 37.25
N GLU A 418 24.55 28.15 38.30
CA GLU A 418 24.41 29.61 38.30
C GLU A 418 25.42 30.37 37.42
N TYR A 419 26.50 29.72 36.96
CA TYR A 419 27.56 30.34 36.16
C TYR A 419 27.32 30.29 34.64
N ALA A 420 26.22 29.66 34.21
CA ALA A 420 25.88 29.44 32.82
C ALA A 420 26.01 30.68 31.92
N TRP A 421 25.50 31.80 32.42
CA TRP A 421 25.48 33.06 31.70
C TRP A 421 26.89 33.59 31.42
N TYR A 422 27.77 33.49 32.40
CA TYR A 422 29.13 34.04 32.31
C TYR A 422 30.03 33.19 31.40
N GLU A 423 29.84 31.88 31.38
CA GLU A 423 30.56 30.98 30.46
C GLU A 423 30.20 31.28 29.00
N LEU A 424 28.91 31.52 28.70
CA LEU A 424 28.46 31.94 27.38
C LEU A 424 29.03 33.31 26.99
N LYS A 425 29.08 34.27 27.93
CA LYS A 425 29.73 35.58 27.67
C LYS A 425 31.23 35.46 27.42
N ALA A 426 31.92 34.57 28.13
CA ALA A 426 33.34 34.29 27.87
C ALA A 426 33.56 33.70 26.48
N PHE A 427 32.67 32.80 26.04
CA PHE A 427 32.70 32.25 24.68
C PHE A 427 32.43 33.33 23.62
N GLU A 428 31.40 34.16 23.79
CA GLU A 428 31.09 35.27 22.87
C GLU A 428 32.24 36.28 22.76
N ALA A 429 32.93 36.56 23.87
CA ALA A 429 34.11 37.41 23.91
C ALA A 429 35.29 36.78 23.15
N TRP A 430 35.46 35.46 23.25
CA TRP A 430 36.45 34.74 22.45
C TRP A 430 36.11 34.80 20.96
N VAL A 431 34.84 34.61 20.57
CA VAL A 431 34.41 34.74 19.16
C VAL A 431 34.72 36.14 18.64
N ALA A 432 34.40 37.17 19.43
CA ALA A 432 34.62 38.57 19.05
C ALA A 432 36.09 38.92 18.77
N SER A 433 37.05 38.25 19.42
CA SER A 433 38.47 38.63 19.42
C SER A 433 39.40 37.60 18.77
N GLY A 434 39.11 36.31 18.90
CA GLY A 434 39.96 35.19 18.48
C GLY A 434 39.54 34.50 17.18
N LEU A 435 38.24 34.44 16.88
CA LEU A 435 37.70 33.62 15.77
C LEU A 435 38.29 33.98 14.40
N SER A 436 38.46 35.27 14.11
CA SER A 436 39.01 35.72 12.82
C SER A 436 40.47 35.26 12.60
N ARG A 437 41.28 35.26 13.67
CA ARG A 437 42.67 34.79 13.63
C ARG A 437 42.70 33.26 13.46
N TRP A 438 41.92 32.56 14.29
CA TRP A 438 41.83 31.10 14.23
C TRP A 438 41.36 30.63 12.85
N GLY A 439 40.32 31.26 12.29
CA GLY A 439 39.75 30.90 10.99
C GLY A 439 40.74 31.06 9.83
N LYS A 440 41.59 32.10 9.83
CA LYS A 440 42.62 32.27 8.80
C LYS A 440 43.69 31.18 8.84
N SER A 441 44.07 30.73 10.03
CA SER A 441 45.09 29.69 10.19
C SER A 441 44.60 28.29 9.84
N HIS A 442 43.28 28.07 9.79
CA HIS A 442 42.66 26.75 9.58
C HIS A 442 41.71 26.73 8.37
N GLU A 443 41.82 27.69 7.46
CA GLU A 443 40.91 27.83 6.32
C GLU A 443 40.98 26.63 5.36
N GLY A 444 42.18 26.08 5.16
CA GLY A 444 42.44 24.92 4.30
C GLY A 444 42.30 23.56 4.99
N ASP A 445 41.91 23.50 6.26
CA ASP A 445 41.76 22.24 6.97
C ASP A 445 40.38 21.59 6.69
N ASP A 446 40.38 20.35 6.21
CA ASP A 446 39.14 19.58 5.93
C ASP A 446 38.21 19.45 7.15
N SER A 447 38.75 19.54 8.36
CA SER A 447 38.00 19.41 9.62
C SER A 447 37.34 20.70 10.10
N THR A 448 37.67 21.86 9.52
CA THR A 448 37.22 23.17 10.02
C THR A 448 35.71 23.32 9.95
N CYS A 449 35.08 22.96 8.83
CA CYS A 449 33.62 23.00 8.69
C CYS A 449 32.93 22.12 9.76
N ALA A 450 33.47 20.93 10.04
CA ALA A 450 32.92 20.02 11.05
C ALA A 450 33.02 20.59 12.47
N LYS A 451 34.20 21.12 12.84
CA LYS A 451 34.44 21.72 14.17
C LYS A 451 33.54 22.92 14.40
N ILE A 452 33.41 23.81 13.42
CA ILE A 452 32.57 25.00 13.50
C ILE A 452 31.08 24.65 13.49
N SER A 453 30.65 23.69 12.67
CA SER A 453 29.27 23.17 12.65
C SER A 453 28.84 22.68 14.02
N ALA A 454 29.65 21.80 14.64
CA ALA A 454 29.39 21.29 15.98
C ALA A 454 29.32 22.41 17.03
N LEU A 455 30.19 23.43 16.90
CA LEU A 455 30.23 24.58 17.79
C LEU A 455 28.96 25.45 17.66
N ILE A 456 28.50 25.72 16.43
CA ILE A 456 27.27 26.47 16.16
C ILE A 456 26.06 25.77 16.78
N VAL A 457 25.89 24.47 16.51
CA VAL A 457 24.75 23.70 17.02
C VAL A 457 24.74 23.68 18.55
N THR A 458 25.89 23.39 19.16
CA THR A 458 26.00 23.30 20.63
C THR A 458 25.76 24.66 21.29
N TYR A 459 26.35 25.74 20.76
CA TYR A 459 26.16 27.08 21.28
C TYR A 459 24.71 27.53 21.16
N TYR A 460 24.08 27.35 20.00
CA TYR A 460 22.69 27.74 19.79
C TYR A 460 21.73 27.01 20.73
N GLN A 461 21.85 25.68 20.84
CA GLN A 461 21.01 24.86 21.73
C GLN A 461 21.18 25.22 23.21
N THR A 462 22.38 25.67 23.59
CA THR A 462 22.68 26.07 24.96
C THR A 462 22.21 27.49 25.27
N ALA A 463 22.52 28.44 24.40
CA ALA A 463 22.28 29.86 24.63
C ALA A 463 20.83 30.27 24.34
N SER A 464 20.16 29.66 23.35
CA SER A 464 18.80 30.05 22.96
C SER A 464 17.77 29.94 24.09
N PRO A 465 17.72 28.86 24.89
CA PRO A 465 16.79 28.77 26.03
C PRO A 465 17.12 29.77 27.14
N LEU A 466 18.42 30.00 27.40
CA LEU A 466 18.88 30.92 28.44
C LEU A 466 18.60 32.38 28.08
N TYR A 467 18.74 32.74 26.81
CA TYR A 467 18.54 34.12 26.32
C TYR A 467 17.10 34.42 25.94
N ALA A 468 16.19 33.44 26.09
CA ALA A 468 14.78 33.62 25.78
C ALA A 468 14.18 34.80 26.58
N GLY A 469 13.66 35.79 25.88
CA GLY A 469 13.06 36.98 26.47
C GLY A 469 13.99 38.19 26.64
N ASP A 470 15.29 38.06 26.35
CA ASP A 470 16.24 39.17 26.29
C ASP A 470 16.67 39.49 24.84
N PRO A 471 16.14 40.55 24.22
CA PRO A 471 16.47 40.93 22.85
C PRO A 471 17.96 41.24 22.63
N GLU A 472 18.66 41.78 23.63
CA GLU A 472 20.08 42.13 23.51
C GLU A 472 20.93 40.86 23.47
N SER A 473 20.71 39.92 24.39
CA SER A 473 21.43 38.64 24.39
C SER A 473 21.09 37.76 23.20
N LEU A 474 19.82 37.72 22.76
CA LEU A 474 19.46 37.05 21.51
C LEU A 474 20.16 37.66 20.29
N SER A 475 20.34 38.98 20.28
CA SER A 475 21.02 39.67 19.19
C SER A 475 22.52 39.33 19.14
N VAL A 476 23.17 39.22 20.30
CA VAL A 476 24.56 38.77 20.40
C VAL A 476 24.71 37.30 20.00
N LEU A 477 23.74 36.45 20.36
CA LEU A 477 23.70 35.05 19.94
C LEU A 477 23.64 34.92 18.42
N LEU A 478 22.73 35.64 17.77
CA LEU A 478 22.59 35.61 16.31
C LEU A 478 23.85 36.12 15.61
N LEU A 479 24.44 37.22 16.10
CA LEU A 479 25.70 37.75 15.58
C LEU A 479 26.84 36.72 15.71
N THR A 480 26.96 36.08 16.87
CA THR A 480 27.99 35.07 17.15
C THR A 480 27.83 33.84 16.25
N VAL A 481 26.61 33.35 16.08
CA VAL A 481 26.31 32.22 15.18
C VAL A 481 26.65 32.54 13.72
N ILE A 482 26.34 33.75 13.25
CA ILE A 482 26.67 34.17 11.88
C ILE A 482 28.18 34.31 11.69
N GLU A 483 28.91 34.89 12.63
CA GLU A 483 30.38 35.00 12.52
C GLU A 483 31.05 33.62 12.47
N LEU A 484 30.58 32.66 13.27
CA LEU A 484 31.02 31.26 13.21
C LEU A 484 30.72 30.68 11.82
N TRP A 485 29.50 30.84 11.32
CA TRP A 485 29.14 30.31 10.00
C TRP A 485 29.94 30.94 8.86
N ILE A 486 30.30 32.23 8.94
CA ILE A 486 31.17 32.89 7.95
C ILE A 486 32.54 32.21 7.89
N VAL A 487 33.11 31.78 9.02
CA VAL A 487 34.36 31.00 9.02
C VAL A 487 34.16 29.63 8.37
N CYS A 488 33.03 28.97 8.64
CA CYS A 488 32.66 27.71 7.97
C CYS A 488 32.54 27.88 6.45
N ASP A 489 31.85 28.93 5.98
CA ASP A 489 31.68 29.25 4.56
C ASP A 489 33.02 29.55 3.89
N ARG A 490 33.89 30.37 4.51
CA ARG A 490 35.23 30.66 3.97
C ARG A 490 36.06 29.40 3.77
N SER A 491 36.10 28.52 4.77
CA SER A 491 36.80 27.25 4.65
C SER A 491 36.22 26.37 3.53
N ALA A 492 34.89 26.26 3.43
CA ALA A 492 34.24 25.52 2.35
C ALA A 492 34.54 26.11 0.95
N LEU A 493 34.58 27.44 0.82
CA LEU A 493 34.95 28.13 -0.42
C LEU A 493 36.42 27.97 -0.79
N HIS A 494 37.30 27.83 0.20
CA HIS A 494 38.72 27.57 0.01
C HIS A 494 38.95 26.15 -0.49
N LEU A 495 38.29 25.16 0.14
CA LEU A 495 38.35 23.75 -0.24
C LEU A 495 37.68 23.48 -1.59
N CYS A 496 36.63 24.24 -1.93
CA CYS A 496 35.90 24.07 -3.19
C CYS A 496 35.48 25.41 -3.81
N GLY A 497 36.27 25.88 -4.78
CA GLY A 497 35.98 27.12 -5.51
C GLY A 497 34.65 27.13 -6.25
N LEU A 498 34.12 25.97 -6.66
CA LEU A 498 32.83 25.82 -7.33
C LEU A 498 31.67 26.37 -6.49
N LEU A 499 31.81 26.32 -5.16
CA LEU A 499 30.77 26.73 -4.23
C LEU A 499 30.50 28.25 -4.26
N LYS A 500 31.47 29.04 -4.74
CA LYS A 500 31.35 30.50 -4.91
C LYS A 500 30.19 30.91 -5.83
N ASP A 501 29.86 30.06 -6.80
CA ASP A 501 28.79 30.32 -7.77
C ASP A 501 27.38 30.16 -7.16
N TYR A 502 27.26 29.62 -5.95
CA TYR A 502 25.98 29.29 -5.32
C TYR A 502 25.71 30.19 -4.14
N ASP A 503 24.52 30.78 -4.10
CA ASP A 503 24.06 31.53 -2.93
C ASP A 503 23.73 30.54 -1.79
N PRO A 504 24.25 30.75 -0.55
CA PRO A 504 23.91 29.95 0.62
C PRO A 504 22.53 30.24 1.22
N GLY A 505 21.91 31.37 0.86
CA GLY A 505 20.52 31.70 1.23
C GLY A 505 20.36 32.33 2.58
N ILE A 506 21.44 32.59 3.29
CA ILE A 506 21.45 33.22 4.59
C ILE A 506 21.05 34.71 4.42
N PRO A 507 19.91 35.15 5.00
CA PRO A 507 19.38 36.48 4.77
C PRO A 507 20.13 37.53 5.59
N HIS A 508 20.91 38.40 4.93
CA HIS A 508 21.56 39.51 5.63
C HIS A 508 20.57 40.55 6.20
N ASP A 509 19.40 40.71 5.57
CA ASP A 509 18.39 41.70 5.96
C ASP A 509 17.82 41.43 7.37
N MET A 510 17.84 40.18 7.82
CA MET A 510 17.39 39.82 9.18
C MET A 510 18.36 40.31 10.26
N LEU A 511 19.63 40.53 9.91
CA LEU A 511 20.64 41.00 10.85
C LEU A 511 20.55 42.51 11.12
N GLN A 512 19.80 43.25 10.29
CA GLN A 512 19.59 44.69 10.48
C GLN A 512 18.68 45.00 11.68
N SER A 513 17.93 44.00 12.18
CA SER A 513 17.01 44.16 13.31
C SER A 513 17.64 43.82 14.67
N LEU A 514 18.94 43.55 14.72
CA LEU A 514 19.65 43.18 15.95
C LEU A 514 19.83 44.38 16.89
N VAL A 515 19.57 44.16 18.19
CA VAL A 515 19.75 45.16 19.25
C VAL A 515 21.18 45.05 19.81
N LEU A 516 22.08 45.89 19.31
CA LEU A 516 23.51 45.86 19.63
C LEU A 516 23.98 47.21 20.20
N PRO A 517 23.99 47.38 21.55
CA PRO A 517 24.23 48.68 22.17
C PRO A 517 25.70 49.17 22.09
N SER A 518 26.66 48.29 21.78
CA SER A 518 28.08 48.66 21.72
C SER A 518 28.59 48.89 20.30
N LYS A 519 29.49 49.87 20.14
CA LYS A 519 30.17 50.15 18.87
C LYS A 519 30.87 48.91 18.28
N SER A 520 31.54 48.12 19.11
CA SER A 520 32.27 46.93 18.65
C SER A 520 31.33 45.86 18.08
N GLN A 521 30.13 45.69 18.66
CA GLN A 521 29.11 44.79 18.13
C GLN A 521 28.56 45.29 16.79
N MET A 522 28.30 46.59 16.64
CA MET A 522 27.84 47.18 15.36
C MET A 522 28.90 47.03 14.26
N GLU A 523 30.19 47.19 14.57
CA GLU A 523 31.29 46.95 13.62
C GLU A 523 31.40 45.48 13.21
N ARG A 524 31.15 44.54 14.15
CA ARG A 524 31.08 43.10 13.86
C ARG A 524 29.92 42.78 12.92
N LEU A 525 28.75 43.35 13.20
CA LEU A 525 27.56 43.20 12.37
C LEU A 525 27.82 43.69 10.95
N LEU A 526 28.39 44.90 10.79
CA LEU A 526 28.70 45.45 9.47
C LEU A 526 29.58 44.50 8.64
N ARG A 527 30.63 43.93 9.25
CA ARG A 527 31.50 42.95 8.56
C ARG A 527 30.76 41.70 8.14
N ALA A 528 29.82 41.23 8.95
CA ALA A 528 29.00 40.05 8.63
C ALA A 528 28.02 40.36 7.49
N GLU A 529 27.35 41.51 7.52
CA GLU A 529 26.45 41.96 6.47
C GLU A 529 27.16 42.16 5.13
N ASP A 530 28.32 42.83 5.15
CA ASP A 530 29.14 43.03 3.96
C ASP A 530 29.59 41.69 3.37
N TYR A 531 30.01 40.75 4.20
CA TYR A 531 30.38 39.40 3.74
C TYR A 531 29.21 38.69 3.06
N LEU A 532 28.03 38.66 3.70
CA LEU A 532 26.84 38.00 3.16
C LEU A 532 26.35 38.66 1.87
N ARG A 533 26.35 39.99 1.81
CA ARG A 533 25.98 40.77 0.62
C ARG A 533 26.93 40.48 -0.53
N ASP A 534 28.23 40.56 -0.29
CA ASP A 534 29.27 40.25 -1.26
C ASP A 534 29.17 38.79 -1.75
N ARG A 535 28.97 37.84 -0.83
CA ARG A 535 28.74 36.42 -1.11
C ARG A 535 27.54 36.18 -2.04
N ARG A 536 26.45 36.91 -1.82
CA ARG A 536 25.23 36.84 -2.64
C ARG A 536 25.42 37.49 -4.01
N THR A 537 26.08 38.65 -4.08
CA THR A 537 26.33 39.33 -5.36
C THR A 537 27.26 38.56 -6.30
N ARG A 538 28.19 37.77 -5.74
CA ARG A 538 29.08 36.89 -6.53
C ARG A 538 28.43 35.58 -6.98
N ALA A 539 27.30 35.19 -6.39
CA ALA A 539 26.64 33.96 -6.76
C ALA A 539 26.00 34.09 -8.15
N VAL A 540 26.36 33.17 -9.05
CA VAL A 540 25.79 33.10 -10.41
C VAL A 540 24.41 32.44 -10.38
N HIS A 541 24.22 31.47 -9.49
CA HIS A 541 22.98 30.73 -9.33
C HIS A 541 22.22 31.24 -8.11
N ALA A 542 21.05 31.84 -8.35
CA ALA A 542 20.18 32.34 -7.28
C ALA A 542 19.68 31.21 -6.35
N CYS A 543 19.52 31.57 -5.07
CA CYS A 543 19.33 30.66 -3.94
C CYS A 543 17.93 30.04 -3.78
N PRO A 544 17.80 28.87 -3.09
CA PRO A 544 18.84 27.86 -2.91
C PRO A 544 18.58 26.65 -3.80
N SER A 545 19.29 26.59 -4.93
CA SER A 545 19.38 25.36 -5.72
C SER A 545 20.06 24.21 -4.98
N VAL A 546 20.91 24.50 -3.97
CA VAL A 546 21.81 23.51 -3.34
C VAL A 546 21.10 22.61 -2.32
N PHE A 547 20.00 23.07 -1.72
CA PHE A 547 19.22 22.29 -0.74
C PHE A 547 18.07 21.50 -1.38
N ARG A 548 17.57 21.92 -2.55
CA ARG A 548 16.29 21.44 -3.09
C ARG A 548 16.36 20.84 -4.49
N HIS A 549 17.24 21.34 -5.37
CA HIS A 549 17.24 20.89 -6.77
C HIS A 549 18.09 19.65 -6.96
N TYR A 550 17.51 18.63 -7.60
CA TYR A 550 18.14 17.37 -7.96
C TYR A 550 18.10 17.16 -9.48
N GLY A 551 19.17 16.64 -10.07
CA GLY A 551 19.18 16.20 -11.47
C GLY A 551 19.11 17.31 -12.54
N ARG A 552 19.50 18.55 -12.23
CA ARG A 552 19.60 19.65 -13.21
C ARG A 552 21.06 19.99 -13.53
N ALA A 553 21.34 20.48 -14.73
CA ALA A 553 22.70 20.81 -15.17
C ALA A 553 23.38 21.87 -14.28
N THR A 554 22.61 22.76 -13.66
CA THR A 554 23.11 23.80 -12.76
C THR A 554 23.22 23.35 -11.29
N CYS A 555 22.78 22.14 -10.93
CA CYS A 555 22.91 21.62 -9.57
C CYS A 555 24.39 21.46 -9.18
N PHE A 556 24.73 21.82 -7.93
CA PHE A 556 26.09 21.70 -7.42
C PHE A 556 26.64 20.27 -7.59
N GLY A 557 25.87 19.25 -7.19
CA GLY A 557 26.30 17.86 -7.31
C GLY A 557 26.60 17.39 -8.74
N VAL A 558 25.89 17.93 -9.74
CA VAL A 558 26.16 17.62 -11.15
C VAL A 558 27.48 18.25 -11.61
N ARG A 559 27.69 19.54 -11.30
CA ARG A 559 28.94 20.23 -11.67
C ARG A 559 30.15 19.68 -10.91
N TYR A 560 29.98 19.33 -9.64
CA TYR A 560 31.03 18.71 -8.83
C TYR A 560 31.41 17.33 -9.39
N PHE A 561 30.43 16.51 -9.78
CA PHE A 561 30.67 15.24 -10.45
C PHE A 561 31.54 15.41 -11.70
N ASP A 562 31.26 16.44 -12.52
CA ASP A 562 31.96 16.67 -13.78
C ASP A 562 33.45 17.04 -13.62
N VAL A 563 33.85 17.54 -12.44
CA VAL A 563 35.25 17.84 -12.11
C VAL A 563 35.90 16.79 -11.20
N SER A 564 35.12 15.85 -10.65
CA SER A 564 35.61 14.86 -9.69
C SER A 564 35.86 13.48 -10.35
N ALA A 565 37.14 13.17 -10.57
CA ALA A 565 37.57 11.87 -11.10
C ALA A 565 37.17 10.69 -10.19
N GLU A 566 37.02 10.92 -8.89
CA GLU A 566 36.53 9.90 -7.95
C GLU A 566 35.06 9.53 -8.22
N HIS A 567 34.19 10.52 -8.35
CA HIS A 567 32.76 10.28 -8.62
C HIS A 567 32.54 9.68 -10.01
N GLN A 568 33.34 10.09 -11.00
CA GLN A 568 33.30 9.52 -12.35
C GLN A 568 33.68 8.03 -12.34
N ARG A 569 34.73 7.66 -11.61
CA ARG A 569 35.12 6.25 -11.41
C ARG A 569 34.03 5.46 -10.69
N LEU A 570 33.47 6.03 -9.61
CA LEU A 570 32.38 5.41 -8.86
C LEU A 570 31.17 5.09 -9.76
N ARG A 571 30.78 6.03 -10.63
CA ARG A 571 29.71 5.79 -11.61
C ARG A 571 30.05 4.64 -12.57
N GLN A 572 31.27 4.63 -13.11
CA GLN A 572 31.71 3.57 -14.04
C GLN A 572 31.71 2.20 -13.37
N ASP A 573 32.13 2.12 -12.11
CA ASP A 573 32.15 0.86 -11.36
C ASP A 573 30.73 0.35 -11.08
N ILE A 574 29.80 1.24 -10.71
CA ILE A 574 28.38 0.91 -10.55
C ILE A 574 27.78 0.40 -11.86
N GLU A 575 27.98 1.12 -12.97
CA GLU A 575 27.42 0.76 -14.28
C GLU A 575 28.03 -0.56 -14.82
N ARG A 576 29.34 -0.81 -14.59
CA ARG A 576 30.01 -2.06 -14.96
C ARG A 576 29.45 -3.25 -14.18
N HIS A 577 29.33 -3.12 -12.86
CA HIS A 577 28.74 -4.16 -12.02
C HIS A 577 27.27 -4.42 -12.41
N ALA A 578 26.47 -3.38 -12.64
CA ALA A 578 25.09 -3.50 -13.08
C ALA A 578 24.96 -4.21 -14.44
N ALA A 579 25.83 -3.90 -15.40
CA ALA A 579 25.85 -4.58 -16.70
C ALA A 579 26.15 -6.08 -16.57
N GLN A 580 27.08 -6.45 -15.69
CA GLN A 580 27.40 -7.85 -15.40
C GLN A 580 26.20 -8.57 -14.76
N THR A 581 25.61 -8.01 -13.70
CA THR A 581 24.45 -8.60 -13.04
C THR A 581 23.25 -8.73 -13.99
N LYS A 582 23.05 -7.76 -14.89
CA LYS A 582 22.02 -7.83 -15.94
C LYS A 582 22.25 -9.04 -16.86
N LEU A 583 23.49 -9.28 -17.31
CA LEU A 583 23.82 -10.41 -18.17
C LEU A 583 23.60 -11.75 -17.44
N GLU A 584 24.04 -11.85 -16.18
CA GLU A 584 23.79 -13.02 -15.33
C GLU A 584 22.29 -13.27 -15.19
N LYS A 585 21.48 -12.22 -15.08
CA LYS A 585 20.03 -12.33 -14.99
C LYS A 585 19.36 -12.82 -16.27
N VAL A 586 19.83 -12.37 -17.42
CA VAL A 586 19.38 -12.86 -18.73
C VAL A 586 19.71 -14.35 -18.88
N ASN A 587 20.89 -14.78 -18.45
CA ASN A 587 21.26 -16.20 -18.46
C ASN A 587 20.40 -17.03 -17.48
N GLU A 588 20.09 -16.50 -16.29
CA GLU A 588 19.14 -17.11 -15.36
C GLU A 588 17.76 -17.29 -16.00
N LEU A 589 17.26 -16.28 -16.72
CA LEU A 589 15.98 -16.36 -17.43
C LEU A 589 15.99 -17.50 -18.45
N ARG A 590 17.03 -17.59 -19.28
CA ARG A 590 17.14 -18.65 -20.31
C ARG A 590 17.10 -20.04 -19.67
N ARG A 591 17.93 -20.27 -18.64
CA ARG A 591 17.96 -21.54 -17.90
C ARG A 591 16.58 -21.89 -17.32
N LYS A 592 15.88 -20.93 -16.74
CA LYS A 592 14.54 -21.13 -16.17
C LYS A 592 13.47 -21.37 -17.24
N LYS A 593 13.57 -20.72 -18.41
CA LYS A 593 12.69 -21.00 -19.58
C LYS A 593 12.91 -22.42 -20.09
N ASP A 594 14.16 -22.88 -20.18
CA ASP A 594 14.47 -24.24 -20.61
C ASP A 594 13.91 -25.28 -19.62
N GLU A 595 14.06 -25.04 -18.31
CA GLU A 595 13.49 -25.88 -17.26
C GLU A 595 11.95 -25.92 -17.34
N TYR A 596 11.31 -24.77 -17.52
CA TYR A 596 9.85 -24.67 -17.71
C TYR A 596 9.39 -25.49 -18.93
N ASN A 597 10.05 -25.31 -20.08
CA ASN A 597 9.72 -26.02 -21.31
C ASN A 597 9.92 -27.54 -21.16
N ALA A 598 10.97 -27.98 -20.45
CA ALA A 598 11.21 -29.39 -20.16
C ALA A 598 10.10 -30.00 -19.30
N LEU A 599 9.67 -29.31 -18.23
CA LEU A 599 8.56 -29.75 -17.37
C LEU A 599 7.23 -29.80 -18.14
N MET A 600 6.96 -28.80 -18.98
CA MET A 600 5.75 -28.79 -19.82
C MET A 600 5.75 -29.93 -20.84
N LYS A 601 6.91 -30.25 -21.43
CA LYS A 601 7.04 -31.43 -22.32
C LYS A 601 6.76 -32.74 -21.58
N LEU A 602 7.27 -32.90 -20.35
CA LEU A 602 6.98 -34.07 -19.52
C LEU A 602 5.50 -34.14 -19.11
N HIS A 603 4.89 -33.00 -18.80
CA HIS A 603 3.45 -32.89 -18.54
C HIS A 603 2.63 -33.37 -19.74
N ASP A 604 2.99 -32.95 -20.95
CA ASP A 604 2.25 -33.29 -22.17
C ASP A 604 2.39 -34.78 -22.52
N GLN A 605 3.53 -35.39 -22.21
CA GLN A 605 3.79 -36.82 -22.39
C GLN A 605 3.15 -37.70 -21.28
N ALA A 606 2.92 -37.13 -20.10
CA ALA A 606 2.34 -37.86 -18.97
C ALA A 606 0.81 -37.95 -19.06
N SER A 607 0.26 -39.00 -18.45
CA SER A 607 -1.16 -39.16 -18.23
C SER A 607 -1.50 -39.01 -16.75
N CYS A 608 -2.69 -38.48 -16.45
CA CYS A 608 -3.18 -38.38 -15.09
C CYS A 608 -3.31 -39.78 -14.47
N GLN A 609 -2.79 -39.94 -13.25
CA GLN A 609 -2.90 -41.17 -12.46
C GLN A 609 -4.16 -41.13 -11.62
N PHE A 610 -4.84 -42.26 -11.49
CA PHE A 610 -6.06 -42.40 -10.71
C PHE A 610 -5.92 -43.59 -9.76
N ILE A 611 -6.50 -43.46 -8.57
CA ILE A 611 -6.58 -44.48 -7.53
C ILE A 611 -8.04 -44.81 -7.28
N ASP A 612 -8.36 -46.09 -7.07
CA ASP A 612 -9.70 -46.50 -6.67
C ASP A 612 -9.81 -46.36 -5.15
N VAL A 613 -10.75 -45.52 -4.70
CA VAL A 613 -10.98 -45.23 -3.28
C VAL A 613 -12.35 -45.74 -2.91
N ILE A 614 -12.45 -46.44 -1.78
CA ILE A 614 -13.74 -46.89 -1.25
C ILE A 614 -14.44 -45.67 -0.66
N VAL A 615 -15.52 -45.24 -1.29
CA VAL A 615 -16.37 -44.11 -0.84
C VAL A 615 -17.49 -44.59 0.07
N ASP A 616 -17.82 -45.88 0.03
CA ASP A 616 -18.78 -46.52 0.93
C ASP A 616 -18.26 -47.91 1.34
N HIS A 617 -17.89 -48.05 2.61
CA HIS A 617 -17.36 -49.30 3.17
C HIS A 617 -18.44 -50.34 3.42
N GLU A 618 -19.71 -49.94 3.56
CA GLU A 618 -20.83 -50.84 3.85
C GLU A 618 -21.29 -51.58 2.58
N TYR A 619 -21.11 -50.96 1.41
CA TYR A 619 -21.51 -51.51 0.10
C TYR A 619 -20.34 -51.73 -0.90
N ASP A 620 -19.07 -51.63 -0.45
CA ASP A 620 -17.83 -51.67 -1.27
C ASP A 620 -17.92 -50.82 -2.56
N VAL A 621 -18.50 -49.63 -2.45
CA VAL A 621 -18.60 -48.71 -3.59
C VAL A 621 -17.24 -48.03 -3.80
N ARG A 622 -16.62 -48.30 -4.95
CA ARG A 622 -15.32 -47.75 -5.33
C ARG A 622 -15.49 -46.62 -6.33
N GLU A 623 -14.85 -45.49 -6.06
CA GLU A 623 -14.75 -44.36 -6.97
C GLU A 623 -13.32 -44.23 -7.46
N ARG A 624 -13.14 -44.12 -8.78
CA ARG A 624 -11.84 -43.85 -9.39
C ARG A 624 -11.51 -42.36 -9.23
N GLN A 625 -10.72 -42.04 -8.22
CA GLN A 625 -10.32 -40.68 -7.88
C GLN A 625 -8.93 -40.35 -8.44
N HIS A 626 -8.65 -39.06 -8.67
CA HIS A 626 -7.34 -38.62 -9.11
C HIS A 626 -6.29 -38.79 -8.01
N SER A 627 -5.12 -39.35 -8.34
CA SER A 627 -4.04 -39.52 -7.37
C SER A 627 -3.45 -38.16 -6.97
N ARG A 628 -3.34 -37.89 -5.67
CA ARG A 628 -2.61 -36.71 -5.14
C ARG A 628 -1.13 -36.69 -5.51
N ALA A 629 -0.56 -37.85 -5.82
CA ALA A 629 0.83 -38.00 -6.26
C ALA A 629 0.97 -38.07 -7.79
N CYS A 630 -0.01 -37.54 -8.53
CA CYS A 630 0.00 -37.58 -9.98
C CYS A 630 1.20 -36.82 -10.56
N ARG A 631 2.10 -37.56 -11.23
CA ARG A 631 3.30 -37.00 -11.88
C ARG A 631 2.97 -35.91 -12.92
N LYS A 632 1.90 -36.07 -13.70
CA LYS A 632 1.47 -35.04 -14.67
C LYS A 632 1.18 -33.71 -13.97
N CYS A 633 0.39 -33.76 -12.90
CA CYS A 633 0.01 -32.57 -12.14
C CYS A 633 1.21 -31.99 -11.37
N ASP A 634 2.11 -32.83 -10.86
CA ASP A 634 3.39 -32.39 -10.26
C ASP A 634 4.23 -31.59 -11.25
N TYR A 635 4.45 -32.09 -12.49
CA TYR A 635 5.20 -31.35 -13.50
C TYR A 635 4.62 -29.98 -13.80
N ARG A 636 3.29 -29.87 -13.91
CA ARG A 636 2.60 -28.59 -14.10
C ARG A 636 2.74 -27.67 -12.90
N SER A 637 2.57 -28.19 -11.69
CA SER A 637 2.71 -27.42 -10.44
C SER A 637 4.12 -26.86 -10.30
N ARG A 638 5.13 -27.70 -10.55
CA ARG A 638 6.54 -27.32 -10.58
C ARG A 638 6.84 -26.29 -11.67
N ALA A 639 6.29 -26.45 -12.88
CA ALA A 639 6.46 -25.46 -13.94
C ALA A 639 5.83 -24.11 -13.55
N ALA A 640 4.65 -24.13 -12.94
CA ALA A 640 3.95 -22.94 -12.47
C ALA A 640 4.65 -22.22 -11.31
N SER A 641 5.42 -22.95 -10.48
CA SER A 641 6.17 -22.38 -9.37
C SER A 641 7.52 -21.77 -9.77
N ILE A 642 8.00 -21.99 -11.01
CA ILE A 642 9.22 -21.35 -11.50
C ILE A 642 8.97 -19.85 -11.67
N ALA A 643 9.59 -19.07 -10.79
CA ALA A 643 9.59 -17.61 -10.84
C ALA A 643 11.01 -17.06 -10.98
N ILE A 644 11.12 -15.87 -11.54
CA ILE A 644 12.37 -15.10 -11.63
C ILE A 644 12.18 -13.72 -11.02
N HIS A 645 13.19 -13.28 -10.27
CA HIS A 645 13.18 -11.95 -9.69
C HIS A 645 13.55 -10.88 -10.71
N VAL A 646 12.92 -9.70 -10.64
CA VAL A 646 13.26 -8.56 -11.47
C VAL A 646 14.63 -8.01 -11.07
N HIS A 647 15.46 -7.67 -12.06
CA HIS A 647 16.69 -6.91 -11.90
C HIS A 647 16.42 -5.46 -12.28
N GLU A 648 16.63 -4.56 -11.32
CA GLU A 648 16.46 -3.12 -11.51
C GLU A 648 17.82 -2.46 -11.73
N TRP A 649 17.94 -1.65 -12.78
CA TRP A 649 19.15 -0.86 -13.00
C TRP A 649 19.35 0.11 -11.82
N PRO A 650 20.54 0.20 -11.21
CA PRO A 650 20.70 0.88 -9.92
C PRO A 650 20.65 2.41 -10.02
N LEU A 651 21.07 3.00 -11.15
CA LEU A 651 21.10 4.46 -11.33
C LEU A 651 19.87 4.96 -12.11
N PRO A 652 19.40 6.20 -11.86
CA PRO A 652 18.38 6.84 -12.70
C PRO A 652 18.75 6.84 -14.18
N ASN A 653 17.75 6.68 -15.06
CA ASN A 653 17.96 6.68 -16.50
C ASN A 653 18.38 8.06 -17.05
N ASN A 654 17.99 9.14 -16.37
CA ASN A 654 18.44 10.48 -16.69
C ASN A 654 19.89 10.67 -16.22
N SER A 655 20.80 10.98 -17.16
CA SER A 655 22.22 11.12 -16.82
C SER A 655 22.50 12.23 -15.80
N LEU A 656 21.70 13.30 -15.72
CA LEU A 656 21.92 14.37 -14.75
C LEU A 656 21.51 13.92 -13.34
N GLU A 657 20.39 13.19 -13.23
CA GLU A 657 19.94 12.57 -11.99
C GLU A 657 20.94 11.50 -11.50
N ALA A 658 21.48 10.70 -12.41
CA ALA A 658 22.54 9.75 -12.10
C ALA A 658 23.79 10.43 -11.53
N LYS A 659 24.24 11.56 -12.12
CA LYS A 659 25.35 12.36 -11.57
C LYS A 659 25.06 12.87 -10.16
N SER A 660 23.88 13.44 -9.92
CA SER A 660 23.46 13.87 -8.58
C SER A 660 23.38 12.70 -7.58
N THR A 661 22.88 11.54 -8.01
CA THR A 661 22.81 10.34 -7.17
C THR A 661 24.20 9.91 -6.75
N VAL A 662 25.14 9.81 -7.69
CA VAL A 662 26.53 9.39 -7.40
C VAL A 662 27.25 10.39 -6.50
N PHE A 663 27.00 11.69 -6.67
CA PHE A 663 27.50 12.73 -5.77
C PHE A 663 27.01 12.53 -4.33
N GLU A 664 25.72 12.26 -4.12
CA GLU A 664 25.17 12.03 -2.78
C GLU A 664 25.53 10.66 -2.18
N LEU A 665 25.94 9.68 -3.01
CA LEU A 665 26.48 8.40 -2.50
C LEU A 665 27.81 8.59 -1.78
N LYS A 666 28.64 9.54 -2.21
CA LYS A 666 29.97 9.80 -1.65
C LYS A 666 30.17 11.30 -1.42
N LEU A 667 29.30 11.86 -0.59
CA LEU A 667 29.27 13.29 -0.35
C LEU A 667 30.57 13.78 0.34
N PRO A 668 31.25 14.82 -0.20
CA PRO A 668 32.44 15.36 0.45
C PRO A 668 32.14 15.88 1.87
N PRO A 669 32.92 15.49 2.90
CA PRO A 669 32.60 15.83 4.30
C PRO A 669 32.50 17.33 4.58
N PHE A 670 33.41 18.14 4.03
CA PHE A 670 33.37 19.60 4.21
C PHE A 670 32.07 20.20 3.68
N PHE A 671 31.60 19.73 2.51
CA PHE A 671 30.39 20.22 1.86
C PHE A 671 29.14 19.75 2.61
N ALA A 672 29.12 18.50 3.05
CA ALA A 672 28.03 17.96 3.84
C ALA A 672 27.81 18.77 5.13
N GLN A 673 28.91 19.06 5.85
CA GLN A 673 28.88 19.89 7.05
C GLN A 673 28.41 21.31 6.74
N TRP A 674 29.02 21.98 5.77
CA TRP A 674 28.62 23.34 5.36
C TRP A 674 27.13 23.41 4.99
N ARG A 675 26.64 22.43 4.21
CA ARG A 675 25.26 22.39 3.72
C ARG A 675 24.28 22.22 4.88
N ASP A 676 24.53 21.26 5.75
CA ASP A 676 23.65 20.98 6.88
C ASP A 676 23.69 22.09 7.92
N THR A 677 24.85 22.73 8.16
CA THR A 677 24.94 23.94 9.01
C THR A 677 24.15 25.10 8.42
N ALA A 678 24.31 25.40 7.12
CA ALA A 678 23.55 26.47 6.46
C ALA A 678 22.03 26.20 6.53
N PHE A 679 21.63 24.96 6.32
CA PHE A 679 20.23 24.56 6.44
C PHE A 679 19.74 24.68 7.90
N PHE A 680 20.53 24.28 8.89
CA PHE A 680 20.24 24.48 10.32
C PHE A 680 20.04 25.96 10.66
N LEU A 681 20.88 26.86 10.14
CA LEU A 681 20.69 28.30 10.32
C LEU A 681 19.33 28.77 9.79
N LEU A 682 19.00 28.39 8.56
CA LEU A 682 17.73 28.79 7.96
C LEU A 682 16.55 28.28 8.78
N THR A 683 16.55 27.00 9.12
CA THR A 683 15.38 26.36 9.69
C THR A 683 15.24 26.55 11.20
N GLU A 684 16.31 26.40 11.97
CA GLU A 684 16.28 26.41 13.45
C GLU A 684 16.62 27.78 14.03
N VAL A 685 17.52 28.54 13.41
CA VAL A 685 17.98 29.85 13.91
C VAL A 685 17.11 31.00 13.39
N PHE A 686 16.86 31.03 12.08
CA PHE A 686 16.01 32.05 11.44
C PHE A 686 14.54 31.66 11.35
N ASN A 687 14.19 30.45 11.82
CA ASN A 687 12.84 29.90 11.77
C ASN A 687 12.20 30.04 10.38
N ALA A 688 12.97 29.76 9.33
CA ALA A 688 12.46 29.69 7.97
C ALA A 688 11.58 28.44 7.83
N GLU A 689 10.38 28.66 7.31
CA GLU A 689 9.38 27.62 7.15
C GLU A 689 9.02 27.50 5.67
N SER A 690 8.76 26.27 5.24
CA SER A 690 8.18 26.02 3.92
C SER A 690 6.69 26.34 3.96
N GLN A 691 6.19 27.06 2.97
CA GLN A 691 4.75 27.32 2.84
C GLN A 691 3.94 26.01 2.68
N VAL A 692 4.58 24.97 2.13
CA VAL A 692 3.99 23.64 1.92
C VAL A 692 4.87 22.61 2.60
N THR A 693 4.31 21.87 3.55
CA THR A 693 4.97 20.72 4.18
C THR A 693 4.55 19.44 3.47
N HIS A 694 5.44 18.88 2.66
CA HIS A 694 5.17 17.62 1.96
C HIS A 694 5.79 16.44 2.71
N ARG A 695 5.00 15.78 3.57
CA ARG A 695 5.40 14.53 4.20
C ARG A 695 5.47 13.40 3.16
N PRO A 696 6.49 12.53 3.23
CA PRO A 696 6.62 11.43 2.27
C PRO A 696 5.51 10.39 2.47
N ARG A 697 4.93 9.91 1.37
CA ARG A 697 3.96 8.80 1.36
C ARG A 697 4.63 7.43 1.53
N ALA A 698 5.93 7.34 1.23
CA ALA A 698 6.73 6.15 1.40
C ALA A 698 8.21 6.55 1.57
N ASN A 699 8.94 5.72 2.31
CA ASN A 699 10.32 6.00 2.69
C ASN A 699 11.30 5.03 2.01
N HIS A 700 11.92 5.47 0.92
CA HIS A 700 13.00 4.74 0.26
C HIS A 700 14.25 5.62 0.16
N PRO A 701 15.06 5.68 1.23
CA PRO A 701 16.25 6.52 1.24
C PRO A 701 17.38 5.89 0.41
N LEU A 702 18.21 6.73 -0.19
CA LEU A 702 19.34 6.30 -1.02
C LEU A 702 20.27 5.32 -0.28
N GLN A 703 20.54 5.60 1.00
CA GLN A 703 21.43 4.81 1.85
C GLN A 703 21.02 3.34 2.04
N SER A 704 19.72 3.03 1.97
CA SER A 704 19.22 1.66 2.14
C SER A 704 18.79 0.99 0.84
N TYR A 705 18.93 1.66 -0.30
CA TYR A 705 18.58 1.08 -1.59
C TYR A 705 19.57 -0.02 -1.97
N GLN A 706 19.10 -1.27 -2.02
CA GLN A 706 19.92 -2.47 -2.25
C GLN A 706 20.85 -2.38 -3.46
N GLY A 707 20.45 -1.68 -4.53
CA GLY A 707 21.27 -1.53 -5.73
C GLY A 707 22.47 -0.60 -5.57
N LEU A 708 22.49 0.26 -4.54
CA LEU A 708 23.52 1.29 -4.32
C LEU A 708 24.09 1.32 -2.89
N SER A 709 23.46 0.65 -1.92
CA SER A 709 23.81 0.75 -0.49
C SER A 709 25.25 0.33 -0.19
N SER A 710 25.82 -0.61 -0.96
CA SER A 710 27.22 -1.02 -0.83
C SER A 710 28.23 0.07 -1.22
N TYR A 711 27.79 1.07 -1.99
CA TYR A 711 28.60 2.19 -2.44
C TYR A 711 28.38 3.46 -1.61
N PHE A 712 27.38 3.45 -0.72
CA PHE A 712 27.05 4.61 0.11
C PHE A 712 28.09 4.82 1.21
N THR A 713 28.62 6.03 1.29
CA THR A 713 29.54 6.46 2.35
C THR A 713 28.94 7.68 3.06
N ALA A 714 28.56 7.52 4.33
CA ALA A 714 28.07 8.63 5.12
C ALA A 714 29.20 9.64 5.35
N ALA A 715 28.92 10.94 5.13
CA ALA A 715 29.89 12.00 5.37
C ALA A 715 30.19 12.19 6.86
N PHE A 716 29.18 12.00 7.73
CA PHE A 716 29.27 12.03 9.19
C PHE A 716 27.99 11.45 9.82
N SER A 717 28.04 11.17 11.13
CA SER A 717 26.89 10.68 11.90
C SER A 717 25.83 11.78 12.07
N GLY A 718 24.60 11.51 11.65
CA GLY A 718 23.49 12.46 11.78
C GLY A 718 23.38 13.47 10.62
N GLN A 719 23.81 13.10 9.42
CA GLN A 719 23.56 13.88 8.20
C GLN A 719 22.06 14.15 8.04
N ARG A 720 21.69 15.43 7.97
CA ARG A 720 20.31 15.91 8.00
C ARG A 720 19.66 15.87 6.62
N LEU A 721 20.34 16.39 5.60
CA LEU A 721 19.82 16.40 4.23
C LEU A 721 20.26 15.15 3.47
N VAL A 722 19.27 14.35 3.08
CA VAL A 722 19.46 13.08 2.37
C VAL A 722 18.54 12.99 1.15
N LEU A 723 18.83 12.05 0.23
CA LEU A 723 17.93 11.74 -0.88
C LEU A 723 16.92 10.67 -0.49
N LEU A 724 15.64 10.98 -0.68
CA LEU A 724 14.50 10.09 -0.42
C LEU A 724 13.63 9.97 -1.68
N SER A 725 13.16 8.76 -1.98
CA SER A 725 12.16 8.50 -3.03
C SER A 725 10.85 8.05 -2.40
N GLU A 726 9.73 8.65 -2.84
CA GLU A 726 8.39 8.13 -2.53
C GLU A 726 8.00 6.94 -3.43
N VAL A 727 8.69 6.78 -4.56
CA VAL A 727 8.40 5.69 -5.50
C VAL A 727 9.12 4.44 -5.05
N LYS A 728 8.39 3.33 -4.85
CA LYS A 728 8.97 2.06 -4.42
C LYS A 728 9.93 1.49 -5.47
N PRO A 729 11.13 1.00 -5.10
CA PRO A 729 11.99 0.28 -6.03
C PRO A 729 11.32 -1.02 -6.49
N HIS A 730 11.63 -1.48 -7.70
CA HIS A 730 11.01 -2.67 -8.29
C HIS A 730 11.22 -3.92 -7.42
N GLY A 731 12.40 -4.05 -6.78
CA GLY A 731 12.72 -5.17 -5.88
C GLY A 731 11.83 -5.31 -4.63
N VAL A 732 11.18 -4.22 -4.21
CA VAL A 732 10.29 -4.19 -3.03
C VAL A 732 8.81 -4.27 -3.43
N THR A 733 8.49 -4.12 -4.72
CA THR A 733 7.11 -4.27 -5.18
C THR A 733 6.66 -5.71 -5.19
N HIS A 734 5.35 -5.94 -5.09
CA HIS A 734 4.76 -7.26 -5.28
C HIS A 734 5.03 -7.88 -6.68
N ARG A 735 5.48 -7.07 -7.63
CA ARG A 735 5.85 -7.48 -8.99
C ARG A 735 7.30 -7.94 -9.10
N ARG A 736 8.02 -8.06 -7.96
CA ARG A 736 9.42 -8.45 -7.90
C ARG A 736 9.67 -9.86 -8.42
N ALA A 737 8.69 -10.76 -8.36
CA ALA A 737 8.78 -12.11 -8.88
C ALA A 737 7.81 -12.25 -10.06
N ARG A 738 8.30 -12.76 -11.19
CA ARG A 738 7.52 -12.95 -12.42
C ARG A 738 7.48 -14.43 -12.79
N PRO A 739 6.30 -14.97 -13.16
CA PRO A 739 6.17 -16.37 -13.61
C PRO A 739 6.81 -16.54 -14.99
N ILE A 740 7.63 -17.58 -15.16
CA ILE A 740 8.47 -17.74 -16.35
C ILE A 740 7.69 -17.90 -17.66
N GLY A 741 6.55 -18.58 -17.64
CA GLY A 741 5.82 -18.95 -18.86
C GLY A 741 5.38 -17.80 -19.78
N VAL A 742 5.36 -16.57 -19.28
CA VAL A 742 4.95 -15.36 -20.02
C VAL A 742 5.95 -14.20 -19.91
N THR A 743 7.11 -14.42 -19.28
CA THR A 743 8.06 -13.35 -18.96
C THR A 743 9.15 -13.24 -20.03
N ASP A 744 9.40 -12.04 -20.54
CA ASP A 744 10.50 -11.76 -21.46
C ASP A 744 11.63 -10.94 -20.82
N GLU A 745 12.75 -10.78 -21.54
CA GLU A 745 13.94 -10.10 -21.01
C GLU A 745 13.64 -8.65 -20.55
N ILE A 746 12.75 -7.96 -21.25
CA ILE A 746 12.33 -6.57 -20.95
C ILE A 746 11.54 -6.50 -19.63
N ASP A 747 10.82 -7.55 -19.27
CA ASP A 747 10.03 -7.61 -18.04
C ASP A 747 10.90 -7.84 -16.79
N ILE A 748 12.11 -8.37 -17.00
CA ILE A 748 13.04 -8.72 -15.93
C ILE A 748 14.08 -7.64 -15.73
N CYS A 749 14.65 -7.10 -16.81
CA CYS A 749 15.67 -6.07 -16.74
C CYS A 749 15.01 -4.69 -16.87
N VAL A 750 14.59 -4.13 -15.75
CA VAL A 750 13.85 -2.86 -15.70
C VAL A 750 14.78 -1.69 -15.35
N ASN A 751 14.40 -0.49 -15.79
CA ASN A 751 15.07 0.73 -15.40
C ASN A 751 14.80 1.06 -13.92
N ASN A 752 15.67 1.89 -13.34
CA ASN A 752 15.48 2.43 -12.00
C ASN A 752 14.12 3.12 -11.87
N GLY A 753 13.34 2.71 -10.89
CA GLY A 753 12.02 3.26 -10.63
C GLY A 753 11.97 4.31 -9.54
N LEU A 754 13.11 4.64 -8.91
CA LEU A 754 13.17 5.62 -7.83
C LEU A 754 13.16 7.04 -8.41
N SER A 755 12.54 7.96 -7.65
CA SER A 755 12.48 9.38 -8.00
C SER A 755 12.91 10.17 -6.78
N TYR A 756 14.21 10.48 -6.70
CA TYR A 756 14.80 11.13 -5.54
C TYR A 756 14.46 12.62 -5.45
N ARG A 757 14.28 13.08 -4.21
CA ARG A 757 14.24 14.49 -3.81
C ARG A 757 15.00 14.65 -2.50
N TYR A 758 15.50 15.85 -2.24
CA TYR A 758 16.12 16.17 -0.94
C TYR A 758 15.06 16.17 0.16
N TYR A 759 15.41 15.52 1.26
CA TYR A 759 14.56 15.27 2.42
C TYR A 759 15.30 15.68 3.68
N ASP A 760 14.59 16.38 4.56
CA ASP A 760 15.07 16.75 5.89
C ASP A 760 14.71 15.63 6.87
N ASP A 761 15.70 14.82 7.24
CA ASP A 761 15.53 13.69 8.16
C ASP A 761 15.13 14.13 9.56
N ALA A 762 15.57 15.32 10.00
CA ALA A 762 15.24 15.84 11.32
C ALA A 762 13.77 16.28 11.45
N ARG A 763 13.18 16.83 10.38
CA ARG A 763 11.80 17.36 10.40
C ARG A 763 10.77 16.50 9.67
N GLY A 764 11.19 15.44 8.98
CA GLY A 764 10.27 14.46 8.41
C GLY A 764 9.55 14.88 7.13
N HIS A 765 10.10 15.79 6.33
CA HIS A 765 9.47 16.28 5.10
C HIS A 765 10.46 16.62 3.98
N PHE A 766 9.98 16.66 2.74
CA PHE A 766 10.80 17.08 1.60
C PHE A 766 11.17 18.55 1.69
N VAL A 767 12.40 18.88 1.28
CA VAL A 767 12.87 20.27 1.22
C VAL A 767 12.15 20.98 0.07
N ASP A 768 11.57 22.14 0.39
CA ASP A 768 10.89 23.02 -0.56
C ASP A 768 11.35 24.47 -0.34
N ASP A 769 10.68 25.43 -0.96
CA ASP A 769 10.98 26.86 -0.83
C ASP A 769 10.82 27.33 0.62
N LEU A 770 11.97 27.51 1.28
CA LEU A 770 12.04 28.11 2.61
C LEU A 770 11.76 29.61 2.49
N GLN A 771 10.73 30.06 3.20
CA GLN A 771 10.50 31.48 3.43
C GLN A 771 10.80 31.79 4.89
N VAL A 772 11.69 32.76 5.09
CA VAL A 772 11.94 33.32 6.40
C VAL A 772 10.67 34.08 6.79
N GLY A 773 9.92 33.55 7.75
CA GLY A 773 8.63 34.12 8.12
C GLY A 773 8.78 35.57 8.58
N ARG A 774 7.78 36.41 8.29
CA ARG A 774 7.61 37.75 8.90
C ARG A 774 7.54 37.72 10.44
N ILE A 775 7.58 36.54 11.05
CA ILE A 775 7.53 36.30 12.50
C ILE A 775 8.86 36.68 13.19
N CYS A 776 10.03 36.61 12.53
CA CYS A 776 11.27 37.18 13.10
C CYS A 776 11.18 38.69 13.30
N GLN A 777 10.51 39.41 12.40
CA GLN A 777 10.14 40.81 12.63
C GLN A 777 9.24 40.93 13.87
N SER A 778 8.32 40.00 14.12
CA SER A 778 7.40 40.06 15.27
C SER A 778 8.05 39.72 16.63
N ILE A 779 9.07 38.86 16.71
CA ILE A 779 9.78 38.55 17.96
C ILE A 779 10.63 39.76 18.39
N LEU A 780 11.23 40.48 17.43
CA LEU A 780 11.97 41.72 17.66
C LEU A 780 11.03 42.95 17.81
N LEU A 781 9.88 43.00 17.12
CA LEU A 781 8.90 44.10 17.23
C LEU A 781 7.99 44.01 18.48
N ARG A 782 7.62 42.80 18.94
CA ARG A 782 6.82 42.62 20.18
C ARG A 782 7.61 42.99 21.43
N THR A 783 8.94 43.02 21.36
CA THR A 783 9.81 43.46 22.45
C THR A 783 10.15 44.95 22.35
N ALA A 784 10.28 45.52 21.15
CA ALA A 784 10.42 46.96 20.95
C ALA A 784 9.21 47.76 21.47
N THR A 785 7.98 47.24 21.32
CA THR A 785 6.76 47.91 21.85
C THR A 785 6.67 47.94 23.38
N ARG A 786 7.39 47.06 24.11
CA ARG A 786 7.49 47.14 25.58
C ARG A 786 8.41 48.25 26.08
N ARG A 787 9.31 48.79 25.25
CA ARG A 787 10.20 49.92 25.62
C ARG A 787 9.51 51.28 25.44
N LEU A 788 8.57 51.42 24.51
CA LEU A 788 7.78 52.65 24.33
C LEU A 788 6.69 52.83 25.41
N ALA A 789 6.30 51.77 26.12
CA ALA A 789 5.32 51.84 27.22
C ALA A 789 5.96 52.07 28.61
N ARG A 790 7.28 52.30 28.68
CA ARG A 790 8.03 52.57 29.94
C ARG A 790 8.96 53.77 29.81
N LEU A 791 8.54 54.80 29.10
CA LEU A 791 9.07 56.15 29.27
C LEU A 791 8.05 56.94 30.11
N PRO A 792 8.37 57.32 31.36
CA PRO A 792 7.73 58.48 31.97
C PRO A 792 8.27 59.76 31.30
N GLU A 793 7.41 60.77 31.24
CA GLU A 793 7.66 62.13 30.74
C GLU A 793 8.96 62.77 31.24
#